data_AF-A0A9P7BUG4-F1
#
_entry.id   AF-A0A9P7BUG4-F1
#
_cell.length_a   1.000
_cell.length_b   1.000
_cell.length_c   1.000
_cell.angle_alpha   90.00
_cell.angle_beta   90.00
_cell.angle_gamma   90.00
#
_symmetry.space_group_name_H-M   'P 1'
#
loop_
_entity.id
_entity.type
_entity.pdbx_description
1 polymer ?
#
loop_
_entity_poly.entity_id
_entity_poly.type
_entity_poly.pdbx_seq_one_letter_code
_entity_poly.pdbx_strand_id
1 'polypeptide(L)'
;MSTDLFEIPHNLLTLRADNIFTCTARNYFEIQESYKRFPLPNDILFPWLHGVDGRSNQQNLFFRVRRSLVPNYRGVLVVHCNPLIHSRRLTESVTPLEILDNEAHFLNKTTTDVTINLRNFENQVLRFATLCDVFLYGERAEELAPLMVKAQDEFYQQRMEQIEQVASAAGERAVHNANYIKYKTIIIQDEFSVFEEQFPQLVMYDSSGKAVKKTDFYELEGAQMREMSAASEVTRHVWAGNTQDAPISSNDITYENTASTFDSNPHRFSICIECHDLGDIPTPSILTLARETLNELKQDHLPSEIIHLDMHGTGVPFEKKEFDSFYDCLYHLLIFMDDQVNRGRRILIHCSDGYTESSVLTLTWIMYHLKLRLPDAYLYLQEKRSFFVYAADLAVLKKIERLLFQEEEDHEPEPKRRKSEVGVDSLNSLRIGNTTENNKVLHDDTYLNSISNQIASGHIYKQIQLSPTANELAHHPWFYSPRFEGSFPSRILPFLYLGNLNHATNPDMLKALNITHVVSVGENADLQTKGFELLFLDNLYDDGIDAIRERLDHVMKFVENAREKGESCLIHCRVGVSRSAAVTICYVMKYLRYTLVEAYLFVRARRLNVIIQPNLKFVYEMLQLEQKERGTISITWPILCKEIHNLNMTYRESSSITSS
;
A
#
# COMPACT_ATOMS: atom_id res chain seq x y z
N MET A 1 29.22 -18.79 -5.76
CA MET A 1 28.53 -17.48 -5.95
C MET A 1 29.57 -16.42 -5.65
N SER A 2 29.78 -15.50 -6.60
CA SER A 2 30.94 -14.60 -6.69
C SER A 2 31.42 -14.07 -5.32
N THR A 3 32.65 -14.44 -4.95
CA THR A 3 33.44 -13.75 -3.92
C THR A 3 34.11 -12.50 -4.47
N ASP A 4 33.88 -12.21 -5.75
CA ASP A 4 34.56 -11.12 -6.44
C ASP A 4 33.95 -9.80 -5.98
N LEU A 5 34.84 -8.86 -5.71
CA LEU A 5 34.50 -7.48 -5.44
C LEU A 5 34.13 -6.81 -6.75
N PHE A 6 33.12 -5.93 -6.73
CA PHE A 6 32.92 -5.04 -7.87
C PHE A 6 34.16 -4.16 -8.04
N GLU A 7 34.68 -4.06 -9.26
CA GLU A 7 35.81 -3.19 -9.58
C GLU A 7 35.47 -2.29 -10.76
N ILE A 8 35.82 -1.01 -10.63
CA ILE A 8 35.67 -0.06 -11.72
C ILE A 8 36.85 -0.22 -12.68
N PRO A 9 36.61 -0.51 -13.97
CA PRO A 9 37.67 -0.64 -14.95
C PRO A 9 38.55 0.61 -15.01
N HIS A 10 39.87 0.42 -14.95
CA HIS A 10 40.83 1.54 -14.88
C HIS A 10 40.75 2.49 -16.09
N ASN A 11 40.35 2.00 -17.26
CA ASN A 11 40.19 2.80 -18.46
C ASN A 11 38.99 3.76 -18.44
N LEU A 12 38.08 3.62 -17.46
CA LEU A 12 36.92 4.49 -17.32
C LEU A 12 37.18 5.69 -16.40
N LEU A 13 38.32 5.69 -15.68
CA LEU A 13 38.70 6.73 -14.73
C LEU A 13 40.06 7.33 -15.09
N THR A 14 40.22 8.64 -14.90
CA THR A 14 41.52 9.31 -14.99
C THR A 14 41.93 9.83 -13.62
N LEU A 15 43.11 9.46 -13.13
CA LEU A 15 43.64 10.00 -11.87
C LEU A 15 44.07 11.46 -12.07
N ARG A 16 43.62 12.36 -11.20
CA ARG A 16 43.96 13.79 -11.24
C ARG A 16 44.97 14.17 -10.15
N ALA A 17 44.63 13.95 -8.88
CA ALA A 17 45.48 14.25 -7.72
C ALA A 17 44.91 13.54 -6.48
N ASP A 18 45.76 13.13 -5.52
CA ASP A 18 45.36 12.73 -4.16
C ASP A 18 44.08 11.88 -4.06
N ASN A 19 44.01 10.76 -4.80
CA ASN A 19 42.85 9.84 -4.83
C ASN A 19 41.54 10.44 -5.40
N ILE A 20 41.63 11.62 -6.01
CA ILE A 20 40.61 12.25 -6.86
C ILE A 20 40.80 11.77 -8.30
N PHE A 21 39.76 11.13 -8.82
CA PHE A 21 39.66 10.69 -10.20
C PHE A 21 38.62 11.54 -10.94
N THR A 22 38.61 11.43 -12.26
CA THR A 22 37.57 12.01 -13.10
C THR A 22 37.02 10.99 -14.08
N CYS A 23 35.78 11.19 -14.51
CA CYS A 23 35.15 10.44 -15.60
C CYS A 23 34.19 11.31 -16.41
N THR A 24 33.82 10.83 -17.60
CA THR A 24 32.74 11.40 -18.42
C THR A 24 31.38 10.87 -17.95
N ALA A 25 30.29 11.56 -18.31
CA ALA A 25 28.92 11.09 -18.12
C ALA A 25 28.69 9.71 -18.75
N ARG A 26 29.28 9.45 -19.93
CA ARG A 26 29.25 8.13 -20.57
C ARG A 26 29.92 7.06 -19.70
N ASN A 27 31.13 7.33 -19.22
CA ASN A 27 31.85 6.38 -18.37
C ASN A 27 31.08 6.13 -17.06
N TYR A 28 30.49 7.16 -16.46
CA TYR A 28 29.62 7.00 -15.29
C TYR A 28 28.41 6.12 -15.59
N PHE A 29 27.71 6.34 -16.72
CA PHE A 29 26.58 5.50 -17.13
C PHE A 29 27.00 4.02 -17.29
N GLU A 30 28.14 3.76 -17.94
CA GLU A 30 28.69 2.40 -18.09
C GLU A 30 29.00 1.74 -16.73
N ILE A 31 29.58 2.50 -15.79
CA ILE A 31 29.88 2.02 -14.44
C ILE A 31 28.59 1.71 -13.68
N GLN A 32 27.59 2.60 -13.75
CA GLN A 32 26.31 2.42 -13.05
C GLN A 32 25.56 1.20 -13.58
N GLU A 33 25.48 1.01 -14.89
CA GLU A 33 24.88 -0.16 -15.51
C GLU A 33 25.61 -1.46 -15.13
N SER A 34 26.93 -1.43 -15.13
CA SER A 34 27.75 -2.57 -14.70
C SER A 34 27.51 -2.90 -13.23
N TYR A 35 27.48 -1.90 -12.35
CA TYR A 35 27.25 -2.06 -10.93
C TYR A 35 25.85 -2.61 -10.63
N LYS A 36 24.81 -2.12 -11.32
CA LYS A 36 23.45 -2.63 -11.18
C LYS A 36 23.29 -4.07 -11.66
N ARG A 37 24.16 -4.56 -12.54
CA ARG A 37 24.18 -5.97 -12.97
C ARG A 37 25.08 -6.84 -12.11
N PHE A 38 25.89 -6.23 -11.25
CA PHE A 38 26.83 -6.96 -10.42
C PHE A 38 26.08 -7.77 -9.34
N PRO A 39 26.39 -9.06 -9.15
CA PRO A 39 25.72 -9.88 -8.16
C PRO A 39 25.83 -9.29 -6.75
N LEU A 40 24.67 -9.10 -6.10
CA LEU A 40 24.59 -8.64 -4.72
C LEU A 40 25.10 -9.72 -3.75
N PRO A 41 26.00 -9.38 -2.79
CA PRO A 41 26.58 -10.35 -1.85
C PRO A 41 25.53 -10.94 -0.91
N ASN A 42 25.59 -12.25 -0.66
CA ASN A 42 24.55 -12.95 0.12
C ASN A 42 24.59 -12.69 1.63
N ASP A 43 25.77 -12.81 2.28
CA ASP A 43 25.80 -13.02 3.75
C ASP A 43 26.73 -12.07 4.52
N ILE A 44 27.40 -11.15 3.82
CA ILE A 44 28.48 -10.33 4.42
C ILE A 44 27.94 -8.97 4.92
N LEU A 45 26.95 -8.41 4.22
CA LEU A 45 26.58 -7.01 4.38
C LEU A 45 25.57 -6.79 5.53
N PHE A 46 24.67 -7.74 5.78
CA PHE A 46 23.49 -7.55 6.66
C PHE A 46 23.80 -7.37 8.14
N PRO A 47 24.64 -8.19 8.79
CA PRO A 47 25.01 -7.96 10.17
C PRO A 47 25.54 -6.54 10.33
N TRP A 48 26.45 -6.14 9.43
CA TRP A 48 26.94 -4.78 9.42
C TRP A 48 25.79 -3.80 9.23
N LEU A 49 24.97 -3.83 8.17
CA LEU A 49 23.84 -2.89 7.92
C LEU A 49 22.78 -2.79 9.03
N HIS A 50 22.69 -3.78 9.93
CA HIS A 50 21.83 -3.75 11.12
C HIS A 50 22.46 -3.05 12.35
N GLY A 51 23.74 -2.73 12.30
CA GLY A 51 24.46 -1.98 13.35
C GLY A 51 25.65 -2.75 13.94
N VAL A 52 25.89 -3.98 13.48
CA VAL A 52 26.96 -4.83 14.00
C VAL A 52 28.31 -4.34 13.46
N ASP A 53 28.91 -3.34 14.08
CA ASP A 53 30.20 -2.74 13.72
C ASP A 53 31.27 -2.88 14.81
N GLY A 54 30.96 -3.64 15.86
CA GLY A 54 31.86 -3.90 16.99
C GLY A 54 31.66 -2.96 18.19
N ARG A 55 30.89 -1.88 18.05
CA ARG A 55 30.69 -0.88 19.13
C ARG A 55 29.61 -1.29 20.13
N SER A 56 28.62 -2.10 19.71
CA SER A 56 27.53 -2.58 20.56
C SER A 56 27.64 -4.07 20.87
N ASN A 57 27.99 -4.41 22.12
CA ASN A 57 28.05 -5.81 22.58
C ASN A 57 26.70 -6.53 22.45
N GLN A 58 25.58 -5.82 22.63
CA GLN A 58 24.25 -6.44 22.54
C GLN A 58 23.86 -6.80 21.11
N GLN A 59 24.09 -5.89 20.15
CA GLN A 59 23.83 -6.17 18.73
C GLN A 59 24.74 -7.29 18.23
N ASN A 60 26.03 -7.25 18.59
CA ASN A 60 26.99 -8.32 18.34
C ASN A 60 26.48 -9.68 18.85
N LEU A 61 26.02 -9.75 20.10
CA LEU A 61 25.50 -10.98 20.69
C LEU A 61 24.24 -11.48 19.97
N PHE A 62 23.30 -10.59 19.65
CA PHE A 62 22.05 -10.93 18.98
C PHE A 62 22.28 -11.59 17.61
N PHE A 63 23.13 -10.98 16.77
CA PHE A 63 23.49 -11.55 15.47
C PHE A 63 24.57 -12.65 15.56
N ARG A 64 24.92 -13.09 16.79
CA ARG A 64 25.96 -14.09 17.08
C ARG A 64 27.33 -13.73 16.49
N VAL A 65 27.59 -12.44 16.29
CA VAL A 65 28.85 -11.90 15.81
C VAL A 65 29.73 -11.57 17.00
N ARG A 66 30.77 -12.36 17.24
CA ARG A 66 31.68 -12.12 18.37
C ARG A 66 32.55 -10.88 18.21
N ARG A 67 32.93 -10.58 16.98
CA ARG A 67 33.75 -9.43 16.57
C ARG A 67 33.30 -9.04 15.19
N SER A 68 33.04 -7.76 14.98
CA SER A 68 32.62 -7.25 13.69
C SER A 68 33.64 -6.29 13.14
N LEU A 69 33.85 -6.39 11.83
CA LEU A 69 34.67 -5.48 11.06
C LEU A 69 33.80 -4.92 9.95
N VAL A 70 34.21 -3.78 9.41
CA VAL A 70 33.63 -3.24 8.20
C VAL A 70 33.71 -4.31 7.08
N PRO A 71 32.59 -4.67 6.44
CA PRO A 71 32.54 -5.77 5.47
C PRO A 71 33.34 -5.41 4.22
N ASN A 72 34.05 -6.40 3.67
CA ASN A 72 34.76 -6.24 2.39
C ASN A 72 33.75 -6.16 1.24
N TYR A 73 33.45 -4.93 0.81
CA TYR A 73 32.43 -4.61 -0.19
C TYR A 73 32.80 -3.31 -0.89
N ARG A 74 32.46 -3.13 -2.17
CA ARG A 74 32.68 -1.89 -2.90
C ARG A 74 31.38 -1.46 -3.58
N GLY A 75 30.76 -0.44 -3.01
CA GLY A 75 29.57 0.20 -3.56
C GLY A 75 29.92 1.35 -4.51
N VAL A 76 28.89 1.84 -5.20
CA VAL A 76 28.91 3.07 -5.99
C VAL A 76 27.84 3.99 -5.43
N LEU A 77 28.20 5.24 -5.14
CA LEU A 77 27.29 6.27 -4.66
C LEU A 77 27.50 7.56 -5.47
N VAL A 78 26.42 8.21 -5.89
CA VAL A 78 26.49 9.50 -6.59
C VAL A 78 25.92 10.62 -5.73
N VAL A 79 26.63 11.75 -5.69
CA VAL A 79 26.34 12.90 -4.84
C VAL A 79 26.06 14.11 -5.71
N HIS A 80 24.91 14.72 -5.48
CA HIS A 80 24.45 15.96 -6.11
C HIS A 80 25.06 17.17 -5.40
N CYS A 81 26.00 17.84 -6.06
CA CYS A 81 26.76 18.95 -5.48
C CYS A 81 26.20 20.34 -5.82
N ASN A 82 24.94 20.44 -6.30
CA ASN A 82 24.33 21.75 -6.56
C ASN A 82 23.62 22.29 -5.30
N PRO A 83 23.55 23.62 -5.13
CA PRO A 83 22.78 24.24 -4.03
C PRO A 83 21.27 23.97 -4.13
N LEU A 84 20.74 23.89 -5.35
CA LEU A 84 19.31 23.69 -5.61
C LEU A 84 18.99 22.21 -5.80
N ILE A 85 18.39 21.59 -4.77
CA ILE A 85 18.08 20.15 -4.72
C ILE A 85 16.99 19.75 -5.73
N HIS A 86 16.10 20.69 -6.10
CA HIS A 86 14.94 20.44 -6.97
C HIS A 86 15.20 20.68 -8.47
N SER A 87 16.46 20.80 -8.90
CA SER A 87 16.81 20.90 -10.31
C SER A 87 18.12 20.18 -10.61
N ARG A 88 18.35 19.80 -11.87
CA ARG A 88 19.60 19.19 -12.33
C ARG A 88 19.98 17.97 -11.47
N ARG A 89 19.02 17.07 -11.26
CA ARG A 89 19.20 15.94 -10.34
C ARG A 89 19.19 14.63 -11.08
N LEU A 90 20.25 13.85 -10.90
CA LEU A 90 20.30 12.46 -11.38
C LEU A 90 19.43 11.57 -10.49
N THR A 91 18.89 10.50 -11.07
CA THR A 91 18.26 9.41 -10.34
C THR A 91 19.26 8.80 -9.38
N GLU A 92 18.79 8.37 -8.21
CA GLU A 92 19.62 7.66 -7.24
C GLU A 92 20.79 8.48 -6.65
N SER A 93 20.69 9.81 -6.69
CA SER A 93 21.63 10.71 -6.03
C SER A 93 21.23 11.10 -4.60
N VAL A 94 22.25 11.23 -3.77
CA VAL A 94 22.16 11.81 -2.42
C VAL A 94 22.78 13.19 -2.41
N THR A 95 22.51 13.98 -1.37
CA THR A 95 23.15 15.28 -1.17
C THR A 95 24.33 15.17 -0.19
N PRO A 96 25.30 16.10 -0.20
CA PRO A 96 26.42 16.08 0.74
C PRO A 96 25.97 16.06 2.21
N LEU A 97 24.91 16.80 2.55
CA LEU A 97 24.36 16.89 3.91
C LEU A 97 23.75 15.57 4.40
N GLU A 98 23.42 14.65 3.50
CA GLU A 98 22.94 13.32 3.85
C GLU A 98 24.06 12.35 4.20
N ILE A 99 25.33 12.71 4.00
CA ILE A 99 26.46 11.81 4.23
C ILE A 99 27.63 12.44 4.99
N LEU A 100 27.77 13.77 4.99
CA LEU A 100 28.83 14.51 5.66
C LEU A 100 28.29 15.52 6.67
N ASP A 101 29.02 15.70 7.77
CA ASP A 101 28.81 16.78 8.71
C ASP A 101 29.46 18.09 8.23
N ASN A 102 29.34 19.15 9.04
CA ASN A 102 29.91 20.46 8.73
C ASN A 102 31.46 20.49 8.73
N GLU A 103 32.12 19.48 9.32
CA GLU A 103 33.58 19.35 9.41
C GLU A 103 34.15 18.38 8.34
N ALA A 104 33.28 17.93 7.43
CA ALA A 104 33.56 16.93 6.40
C ALA A 104 33.94 15.56 6.97
N HIS A 105 33.28 15.12 8.04
CA HIS A 105 33.31 13.74 8.50
C HIS A 105 32.06 12.99 8.03
N PHE A 106 32.20 11.69 7.76
CA PHE A 106 31.02 10.87 7.47
C PHE A 106 30.05 10.88 8.66
N LEU A 107 28.78 11.14 8.38
CA LEU A 107 27.67 11.08 9.33
C LEU A 107 27.34 9.62 9.68
N ASN A 108 28.27 8.87 10.25
CA ASN A 108 27.97 7.55 10.78
C ASN A 108 27.41 7.71 12.20
N LYS A 109 26.09 7.91 12.31
CA LYS A 109 25.39 7.95 13.61
C LYS A 109 25.67 6.64 14.36
N THR A 110 26.55 6.67 15.36
CA THR A 110 26.61 5.62 16.37
C THR A 110 25.31 5.64 17.14
N THR A 111 24.45 4.66 16.90
CA THR A 111 23.28 4.45 17.74
C THR A 111 23.81 4.04 19.12
N THR A 112 23.87 5.00 20.06
CA THR A 112 24.11 4.72 21.48
C THR A 112 22.89 4.01 22.09
N ASP A 113 21.75 4.07 21.40
CA ASP A 113 20.55 3.31 21.76
C ASP A 113 20.75 1.82 21.56
N VAL A 114 20.43 1.12 22.64
CA VAL A 114 20.70 -0.29 22.89
C VAL A 114 19.75 -1.21 22.10
N THR A 115 18.70 -0.66 21.47
CA THR A 115 17.62 -1.42 20.83
C THR A 115 17.99 -1.84 19.40
N ILE A 116 17.86 -3.15 19.13
CA ILE A 116 18.05 -3.71 17.78
C ILE A 116 16.87 -3.29 16.90
N ASN A 117 17.15 -2.51 15.85
CA ASN A 117 16.15 -2.09 14.88
C ASN A 117 16.33 -2.85 13.55
N LEU A 118 15.44 -3.82 13.30
CA LEU A 118 15.43 -4.63 12.08
C LEU A 118 14.94 -3.88 10.82
N ARG A 119 14.46 -2.65 11.00
CA ARG A 119 13.85 -1.78 9.98
C ARG A 119 14.53 -0.41 9.95
N ASN A 120 15.83 -0.39 10.21
CA ASN A 120 16.61 0.84 10.27
C ASN A 120 16.92 1.42 8.87
N PHE A 121 15.87 1.67 8.07
CA PHE A 121 15.96 2.17 6.70
C PHE A 121 16.58 3.56 6.62
N GLU A 122 16.33 4.42 7.61
CA GLU A 122 16.86 5.80 7.72
C GLU A 122 18.39 5.84 7.61
N ASN A 123 19.08 4.95 8.31
CA ASN A 123 20.53 5.01 8.42
C ASN A 123 21.27 4.31 7.28
N GLN A 124 20.56 3.74 6.30
CA GLN A 124 21.21 2.91 5.27
C GLN A 124 22.08 3.75 4.32
N VAL A 125 21.66 4.95 3.95
CA VAL A 125 22.46 5.88 3.13
C VAL A 125 23.79 6.20 3.80
N LEU A 126 23.72 6.65 5.05
CA LEU A 126 24.86 7.06 5.87
C LEU A 126 25.92 5.96 5.97
N ARG A 127 25.45 4.74 6.25
CA ARG A 127 26.34 3.61 6.43
C ARG A 127 26.91 3.21 5.09
N PHE A 128 26.07 2.99 4.10
CA PHE A 128 26.51 2.56 2.76
C PHE A 128 27.53 3.52 2.13
N ALA A 129 27.43 4.82 2.38
CA ALA A 129 28.41 5.82 1.91
C ALA A 129 29.85 5.51 2.35
N THR A 130 30.05 4.94 3.55
CA THR A 130 31.38 4.54 4.07
C THR A 130 32.00 3.33 3.34
N LEU A 131 31.23 2.70 2.44
CA LEU A 131 31.62 1.53 1.64
C LEU A 131 31.66 1.80 0.13
N CYS A 132 31.64 3.07 -0.30
CA CYS A 132 31.47 3.41 -1.71
C CYS A 132 32.64 4.17 -2.32
N ASP A 133 32.92 3.86 -3.59
CA ASP A 133 33.48 4.85 -4.51
C ASP A 133 32.41 5.94 -4.75
N VAL A 134 32.78 7.21 -4.54
CA VAL A 134 31.85 8.34 -4.50
C VAL A 134 32.00 9.20 -5.75
N PHE A 135 30.93 9.32 -6.52
CA PHE A 135 30.84 10.17 -7.72
C PHE A 135 30.23 11.52 -7.35
N LEU A 136 30.91 12.61 -7.70
CA LEU A 136 30.46 13.98 -7.48
C LEU A 136 30.10 14.61 -8.82
N TYR A 137 28.95 15.28 -8.88
CA TYR A 137 28.55 16.05 -10.05
C TYR A 137 27.87 17.36 -9.64
N GLY A 138 27.99 18.39 -10.46
CA GLY A 138 27.44 19.72 -10.20
C GLY A 138 28.49 20.76 -9.83
N GLU A 139 28.03 22.00 -9.66
CA GLU A 139 28.87 23.21 -9.58
C GLU A 139 29.91 23.16 -8.47
N ARG A 140 29.59 22.50 -7.34
CA ARG A 140 30.49 22.39 -6.18
C ARG A 140 31.26 21.07 -6.12
N ALA A 141 31.23 20.25 -7.17
CA ALA A 141 31.91 18.95 -7.16
C ALA A 141 33.43 19.09 -6.94
N GLU A 142 34.05 20.08 -7.60
CA GLU A 142 35.48 20.42 -7.45
C GLU A 142 35.83 20.90 -6.04
N GLU A 143 34.96 21.70 -5.42
CA GLU A 143 35.13 22.20 -4.05
C GLU A 143 35.00 21.08 -3.01
N LEU A 144 34.05 20.15 -3.23
CA LEU A 144 33.73 19.08 -2.28
C LEU A 144 34.66 17.87 -2.41
N ALA A 145 35.33 17.67 -3.54
CA ALA A 145 36.18 16.50 -3.76
C ALA A 145 37.30 16.34 -2.72
N PRO A 146 38.09 17.38 -2.37
CA PRO A 146 39.12 17.26 -1.33
C PRO A 146 38.53 16.95 0.06
N LEU A 147 37.34 17.48 0.37
CA LEU A 147 36.63 17.22 1.62
C LEU A 147 36.15 15.76 1.69
N MET A 148 35.65 15.22 0.59
CA MET A 148 35.25 13.81 0.50
C MET A 148 36.45 12.88 0.64
N VAL A 149 37.58 13.20 0.00
CA VAL A 149 38.84 12.43 0.16
C VAL A 149 39.29 12.44 1.61
N LYS A 150 39.28 13.61 2.28
CA LYS A 150 39.60 13.72 3.71
C LYS A 150 38.70 12.79 4.55
N ALA A 151 37.38 12.84 4.33
CA ALA A 151 36.42 11.98 5.03
C ALA A 151 36.69 10.48 4.81
N GLN A 152 36.95 10.07 3.56
CA GLN A 152 37.28 8.70 3.19
C GLN A 152 38.60 8.23 3.82
N ASP A 153 39.62 9.08 3.85
CA ASP A 153 40.93 8.77 4.42
C ASP A 153 40.86 8.62 5.93
N GLU A 154 40.16 9.50 6.64
CA GLU A 154 39.98 9.38 8.09
C GLU A 154 39.22 8.11 8.47
N PHE A 155 38.12 7.79 7.77
CA PHE A 155 37.39 6.55 8.00
C PHE A 155 38.24 5.31 7.67
N TYR A 156 39.07 5.37 6.63
CA TYR A 156 40.01 4.31 6.29
C TYR A 156 41.03 4.09 7.41
N GLN A 157 41.61 5.15 7.99
CA GLN A 157 42.53 5.01 9.12
C GLN A 157 41.86 4.38 10.35
N GLN A 158 40.67 4.86 10.74
CA GLN A 158 39.90 4.26 11.84
C GLN A 158 39.63 2.77 11.62
N ARG A 159 39.33 2.37 10.38
CA ARG A 159 39.12 0.98 10.00
C ARG A 159 40.41 0.17 10.12
N MET A 160 41.54 0.70 9.65
CA MET A 160 42.85 0.02 9.75
C MET A 160 43.24 -0.21 11.21
N GLU A 161 43.07 0.79 12.07
CA GLU A 161 43.29 0.65 13.51
C GLU A 161 42.42 -0.44 14.12
N GLN A 162 41.12 -0.50 13.76
CA GLN A 162 40.21 -1.55 14.25
C GLN A 162 40.67 -2.94 13.80
N ILE A 163 41.12 -3.08 12.55
CA ILE A 163 41.64 -4.33 12.01
C ILE A 163 42.90 -4.76 12.78
N GLU A 164 43.84 -3.85 13.01
CA GLU A 164 45.07 -4.13 13.77
C GLU A 164 44.78 -4.57 15.21
N GLN A 165 43.82 -3.91 15.87
CA GLN A 165 43.36 -4.28 17.21
C GLN A 165 42.77 -5.70 17.23
N VAL A 166 41.92 -6.04 16.26
CA VAL A 166 41.32 -7.38 16.17
C VAL A 166 42.36 -8.44 15.84
N ALA A 167 43.28 -8.16 14.93
CA ALA A 167 44.39 -9.05 14.57
C ALA A 167 45.28 -9.32 15.79
N SER A 168 45.61 -8.29 16.57
CA SER A 168 46.39 -8.42 17.79
C SER A 168 45.67 -9.26 18.86
N ALA A 169 44.34 -9.12 18.96
CA ALA A 169 43.55 -9.78 19.99
C ALA A 169 42.99 -11.17 19.63
N ALA A 170 42.97 -11.59 18.37
CA ALA A 170 42.50 -12.93 17.94
C ALA A 170 43.35 -13.61 16.85
N GLY A 171 44.47 -13.02 16.45
CA GLY A 171 45.33 -13.51 15.39
C GLY A 171 44.84 -13.16 13.98
N GLU A 172 45.73 -13.33 13.01
CA GLU A 172 45.52 -12.91 11.60
C GLU A 172 44.31 -13.58 10.94
N ARG A 173 43.94 -14.80 11.35
CA ARG A 173 42.75 -15.47 10.82
C ARG A 173 41.46 -14.70 11.07
N ALA A 174 41.39 -13.92 12.15
CA ALA A 174 40.20 -13.12 12.47
C ALA A 174 39.98 -11.93 11.52
N VAL A 175 41.01 -11.53 10.77
CA VAL A 175 40.96 -10.37 9.85
C VAL A 175 41.10 -10.76 8.38
N HIS A 176 41.08 -12.07 8.05
CA HIS A 176 41.23 -12.55 6.67
C HIS A 176 40.25 -11.91 5.67
N ASN A 177 39.02 -11.63 6.10
CA ASN A 177 37.98 -10.99 5.27
C ASN A 177 37.78 -9.50 5.59
N ALA A 178 38.74 -8.87 6.26
CA ALA A 178 38.63 -7.46 6.59
C ALA A 178 38.67 -6.58 5.33
N ASN A 179 38.02 -5.42 5.42
CA ASN A 179 37.97 -4.49 4.31
C ASN A 179 39.22 -3.59 4.30
N TYR A 180 40.13 -3.86 3.37
CA TYR A 180 41.33 -3.04 3.10
C TYR A 180 41.16 -2.06 1.93
N ILE A 181 39.93 -1.89 1.43
CA ILE A 181 39.66 -1.06 0.25
C ILE A 181 39.80 0.41 0.63
N LYS A 182 40.66 1.10 -0.12
CA LYS A 182 40.67 2.55 -0.21
C LYS A 182 39.74 2.98 -1.34
N TYR A 183 38.63 3.62 -0.98
CA TYR A 183 37.63 4.06 -1.94
C TYR A 183 38.06 5.35 -2.64
N LYS A 184 37.54 5.56 -3.84
CA LYS A 184 37.87 6.66 -4.73
C LYS A 184 36.83 7.78 -4.59
N THR A 185 37.28 9.01 -4.75
CA THR A 185 36.41 10.16 -5.05
C THR A 185 36.53 10.44 -6.55
N ILE A 186 35.42 10.50 -7.29
CA ILE A 186 35.38 10.68 -8.73
C ILE A 186 34.54 11.90 -9.08
N ILE A 187 35.08 12.84 -9.86
CA ILE A 187 34.33 13.98 -10.40
C ILE A 187 33.83 13.64 -11.81
N ILE A 188 32.52 13.78 -12.03
CA ILE A 188 31.93 13.72 -13.38
C ILE A 188 32.18 15.07 -14.05
N GLN A 189 32.95 15.07 -15.14
CA GLN A 189 33.44 16.31 -15.78
C GLN A 189 32.44 16.96 -16.72
N ASP A 190 31.52 16.17 -17.25
CA ASP A 190 30.53 16.66 -18.21
C ASP A 190 29.44 17.48 -17.50
N GLU A 191 28.99 18.54 -18.19
CA GLU A 191 27.87 19.36 -17.76
C GLU A 191 26.57 18.55 -17.66
N PHE A 192 25.63 19.00 -16.82
CA PHE A 192 24.37 18.28 -16.61
C PHE A 192 23.56 18.10 -17.90
N SER A 193 23.64 19.04 -18.84
CA SER A 193 22.94 18.97 -20.13
C SER A 193 23.32 17.73 -20.95
N VAL A 194 24.54 17.18 -20.77
CA VAL A 194 24.95 15.93 -21.43
C VAL A 194 24.09 14.76 -20.96
N PHE A 195 23.69 14.73 -19.67
CA PHE A 195 22.77 13.72 -19.17
C PHE A 195 21.37 13.89 -19.74
N GLU A 196 20.88 15.13 -19.85
CA GLU A 196 19.56 15.42 -20.43
C GLU A 196 19.48 14.98 -21.89
N GLU A 197 20.54 15.20 -22.67
CA GLU A 197 20.58 14.87 -24.09
C GLU A 197 20.87 13.39 -24.38
N GLN A 198 21.82 12.78 -23.65
CA GLN A 198 22.37 11.47 -24.00
C GLN A 198 21.96 10.34 -23.05
N PHE A 199 21.60 10.67 -21.80
CA PHE A 199 21.28 9.69 -20.76
C PHE A 199 20.01 10.07 -19.96
N PRO A 200 18.88 10.40 -20.62
CA PRO A 200 17.67 10.88 -19.94
C PRO A 200 17.11 9.88 -18.90
N GLN A 201 17.42 8.59 -19.04
CA GLN A 201 17.06 7.54 -18.08
C GLN A 201 17.67 7.72 -16.68
N LEU A 202 18.75 8.51 -16.58
CA LEU A 202 19.43 8.88 -15.35
C LEU A 202 18.96 10.22 -14.78
N VAL A 203 18.04 10.94 -15.43
CA VAL A 203 17.59 12.27 -14.99
C VAL A 203 16.31 12.14 -14.17
N MET A 204 16.34 12.62 -12.93
CA MET A 204 15.17 12.73 -12.06
C MET A 204 14.47 14.08 -12.27
N TYR A 205 15.21 15.18 -12.13
CA TYR A 205 14.77 16.55 -12.40
C TYR A 205 15.67 17.18 -13.45
N ASP A 206 15.07 17.76 -14.48
CA ASP A 206 15.78 18.48 -15.53
C ASP A 206 16.34 19.83 -15.02
N SER A 207 17.00 20.56 -15.92
CA SER A 207 17.59 21.87 -15.64
C SER A 207 16.56 22.95 -15.28
N SER A 208 15.28 22.74 -15.62
CA SER A 208 14.15 23.61 -15.24
C SER A 208 13.49 23.21 -13.92
N GLY A 209 13.84 22.05 -13.37
CA GLY A 209 13.23 21.47 -12.16
C GLY A 209 12.00 20.62 -12.44
N LYS A 210 11.68 20.35 -13.71
CA LYS A 210 10.58 19.45 -14.07
C LYS A 210 11.00 18.01 -13.81
N ALA A 211 10.11 17.24 -13.18
CA ALA A 211 10.31 15.81 -12.98
C ALA A 211 10.26 15.08 -14.32
N VAL A 212 11.38 14.43 -14.68
CA VAL A 212 11.51 13.58 -15.88
C VAL A 212 11.19 12.13 -15.53
N LYS A 213 11.73 11.65 -14.41
CA LYS A 213 11.49 10.30 -13.91
C LYS A 213 10.97 10.36 -12.48
N LYS A 214 9.76 9.85 -12.28
CA LYS A 214 9.17 9.70 -10.95
C LYS A 214 9.80 8.51 -10.25
N THR A 215 10.67 8.78 -9.28
CA THR A 215 11.22 7.77 -8.37
C THR A 215 10.77 7.98 -6.93
N ASP A 216 10.02 9.05 -6.67
CA ASP A 216 9.44 9.32 -5.36
C ASP A 216 8.38 8.24 -5.06
N PHE A 217 8.64 7.45 -4.03
CA PHE A 217 7.75 6.35 -3.66
C PHE A 217 6.37 6.84 -3.21
N TYR A 218 6.25 8.07 -2.69
CA TYR A 218 4.96 8.62 -2.28
C TYR A 218 4.08 8.91 -3.49
N GLU A 219 4.63 9.54 -4.53
CA GLU A 219 3.89 9.75 -5.78
C GLU A 219 3.51 8.44 -6.47
N LEU A 220 4.43 7.47 -6.48
CA LEU A 220 4.23 6.17 -7.12
C LEU A 220 3.20 5.32 -6.35
N GLU A 221 3.23 5.32 -5.01
CA GLU A 221 2.20 4.69 -4.20
C GLU A 221 0.85 5.34 -4.43
N GLY A 222 0.79 6.67 -4.44
CA GLY A 222 -0.44 7.40 -4.75
C GLY A 222 -1.00 7.02 -6.12
N ALA A 223 -0.14 6.85 -7.13
CA ALA A 223 -0.58 6.37 -8.45
C ALA A 223 -1.15 4.94 -8.40
N GLN A 224 -0.51 4.04 -7.65
CA GLN A 224 -1.01 2.67 -7.45
C GLN A 224 -2.35 2.63 -6.71
N MET A 225 -2.52 3.47 -5.68
CA MET A 225 -3.78 3.60 -4.95
C MET A 225 -4.90 4.07 -5.86
N ARG A 226 -4.64 5.11 -6.67
CA ARG A 226 -5.60 5.65 -7.64
C ARG A 226 -6.01 4.65 -8.72
N GLU A 227 -5.04 3.94 -9.30
CA GLU A 227 -5.34 2.90 -10.29
C GLU A 227 -6.19 1.78 -9.67
N MET A 228 -5.88 1.39 -8.44
CA MET A 228 -6.63 0.36 -7.72
C MET A 228 -8.05 0.81 -7.36
N SER A 229 -8.25 2.08 -6.99
CA SER A 229 -9.54 2.61 -6.52
C SER A 229 -10.34 3.34 -7.57
N ALA A 230 -9.85 3.37 -8.81
CA ALA A 230 -10.50 3.98 -9.98
C ALA A 230 -11.98 3.61 -10.06
N ALA A 231 -12.76 4.52 -10.63
CA ALA A 231 -14.20 4.39 -10.67
C ALA A 231 -14.63 3.04 -11.24
N SER A 232 -15.41 2.29 -10.46
CA SER A 232 -15.99 1.01 -10.87
C SER A 232 -17.45 0.92 -10.46
N GLU A 233 -18.28 0.37 -11.33
CA GLU A 233 -19.69 0.15 -11.04
C GLU A 233 -19.88 -0.87 -9.90
N VAL A 234 -20.51 -0.46 -8.80
CA VAL A 234 -20.84 -1.34 -7.66
C VAL A 234 -22.21 -1.99 -7.84
N THR A 235 -23.16 -1.23 -8.36
CA THR A 235 -24.49 -1.68 -8.79
C THR A 235 -24.88 -0.89 -10.03
N ARG A 236 -25.91 -1.32 -10.76
CA ARG A 236 -26.31 -0.63 -11.99
C ARG A 236 -26.49 0.87 -11.76
N HIS A 237 -25.75 1.68 -12.52
CA HIS A 237 -25.70 3.15 -12.48
C HIS A 237 -25.10 3.79 -11.22
N VAL A 238 -24.60 3.03 -10.25
CA VAL A 238 -23.88 3.56 -9.08
C VAL A 238 -22.45 3.05 -9.08
N TRP A 239 -21.52 3.98 -8.99
CA TRP A 239 -20.07 3.75 -9.05
C TRP A 239 -19.45 4.15 -7.72
N ALA A 240 -18.39 3.44 -7.34
CA ALA A 240 -17.47 3.89 -6.30
C ALA A 240 -16.15 4.28 -6.97
N GLY A 241 -15.47 5.33 -6.51
CA GLY A 241 -14.22 5.80 -7.10
C GLY A 241 -13.43 6.69 -6.15
N ASN A 242 -12.32 7.25 -6.60
CA ASN A 242 -11.57 8.27 -5.87
C ASN A 242 -11.89 9.68 -6.38
N THR A 243 -11.47 10.72 -5.66
CA THR A 243 -11.76 12.12 -6.00
C THR A 243 -11.25 12.54 -7.39
N GLN A 244 -10.28 11.84 -8.00
CA GLN A 244 -9.85 12.15 -9.37
C GLN A 244 -10.77 11.58 -10.45
N ASP A 245 -11.67 10.66 -10.09
CA ASP A 245 -12.74 10.19 -10.97
C ASP A 245 -13.92 11.18 -11.03
N ALA A 246 -14.00 12.09 -10.04
CA ALA A 246 -15.03 13.11 -9.99
C ALA A 246 -14.76 14.18 -11.06
N PRO A 247 -15.75 14.55 -11.89
CA PRO A 247 -15.53 15.57 -12.90
C PRO A 247 -15.29 16.94 -12.29
N ILE A 248 -14.35 17.68 -12.88
CA ILE A 248 -13.96 19.02 -12.43
C ILE A 248 -15.01 20.03 -12.87
N SER A 249 -15.46 20.89 -11.95
CA SER A 249 -16.35 22.01 -12.24
C SER A 249 -15.69 23.00 -13.19
N SER A 250 -16.47 23.63 -14.08
CA SER A 250 -15.98 24.66 -15.00
C SER A 250 -15.36 25.87 -14.31
N ASN A 251 -15.66 26.09 -13.03
CA ASN A 251 -15.12 27.20 -12.24
C ASN A 251 -13.72 26.92 -11.65
N ASP A 252 -13.28 25.66 -11.61
CA ASP A 252 -11.99 25.24 -11.04
C ASP A 252 -10.91 24.98 -12.11
N ILE A 253 -11.19 25.33 -13.37
CA ILE A 253 -10.22 25.24 -14.46
C ILE A 253 -9.15 26.33 -14.28
N THR A 254 -8.02 25.97 -13.68
CA THR A 254 -6.81 26.80 -13.71
C THR A 254 -6.24 26.83 -15.12
N TYR A 255 -5.54 27.94 -15.47
CA TYR A 255 -5.02 28.26 -16.81
C TYR A 255 -4.11 27.19 -17.47
N GLU A 256 -3.80 26.08 -16.80
CA GLU A 256 -2.97 24.98 -17.33
C GLU A 256 -3.77 23.81 -17.92
N ASN A 257 -5.07 23.67 -17.64
CA ASN A 257 -5.88 22.55 -18.14
C ASN A 257 -6.78 22.94 -19.33
N THR A 258 -6.26 22.78 -20.53
CA THR A 258 -6.98 22.99 -21.81
C THR A 258 -7.76 21.75 -22.28
N ALA A 259 -8.31 20.96 -21.35
CA ALA A 259 -9.15 19.82 -21.69
C ALA A 259 -10.60 20.26 -21.89
N SER A 260 -11.23 19.86 -22.99
CA SER A 260 -12.66 20.09 -23.24
C SER A 260 -13.50 19.48 -22.12
N THR A 261 -14.65 20.08 -21.75
CA THR A 261 -15.58 19.61 -20.72
C THR A 261 -16.10 18.17 -20.90
N PHE A 262 -15.91 17.56 -22.07
CA PHE A 262 -16.21 16.15 -22.33
C PHE A 262 -15.11 15.18 -21.88
N ASP A 263 -13.89 15.67 -21.69
CA ASP A 263 -12.73 14.88 -21.28
C ASP A 263 -12.69 14.68 -19.75
N SER A 264 -13.33 15.57 -18.98
CA SER A 264 -13.37 15.51 -17.50
C SER A 264 -14.45 14.59 -16.93
N ASN A 265 -15.42 14.11 -17.73
CA ASN A 265 -16.50 13.22 -17.25
C ASN A 265 -16.72 12.00 -18.18
N PRO A 266 -15.72 11.10 -18.32
CA PRO A 266 -15.79 9.97 -19.24
C PRO A 266 -16.93 8.99 -18.90
N HIS A 267 -17.29 8.89 -17.63
CA HIS A 267 -18.35 8.01 -17.14
C HIS A 267 -19.75 8.64 -17.19
N ARG A 268 -19.88 9.91 -17.60
CA ARG A 268 -21.15 10.64 -17.69
C ARG A 268 -21.93 10.65 -16.36
N PHE A 269 -21.22 10.90 -15.26
CA PHE A 269 -21.85 11.08 -13.95
C PHE A 269 -22.76 12.31 -13.97
N SER A 270 -23.97 12.15 -13.43
CA SER A 270 -24.91 13.25 -13.21
C SER A 270 -24.83 13.76 -11.76
N ILE A 271 -24.33 12.92 -10.86
CA ILE A 271 -24.28 13.16 -9.42
C ILE A 271 -22.94 12.60 -8.90
N CYS A 272 -22.23 13.39 -8.10
CA CYS A 272 -21.06 12.97 -7.34
C CYS A 272 -21.36 13.18 -5.86
N ILE A 273 -21.08 12.16 -5.04
CA ILE A 273 -21.22 12.17 -3.59
C ILE A 273 -19.83 12.00 -2.99
N GLU A 274 -19.25 13.07 -2.45
CA GLU A 274 -17.95 13.06 -1.80
C GLU A 274 -18.09 12.67 -0.33
N CYS A 275 -17.46 11.58 0.06
CA CYS A 275 -17.42 11.09 1.44
C CYS A 275 -16.14 11.58 2.11
N HIS A 276 -16.25 12.40 3.15
CA HIS A 276 -15.11 12.88 3.93
C HIS A 276 -15.49 13.28 5.36
N ASP A 277 -14.53 13.32 6.29
CA ASP A 277 -14.78 13.63 7.72
C ASP A 277 -15.46 14.99 8.00
N LEU A 278 -15.35 15.94 7.08
CA LEU A 278 -15.98 17.27 7.19
C LEU A 278 -17.29 17.38 6.38
N GLY A 279 -17.75 16.30 5.77
CA GLY A 279 -18.90 16.30 4.87
C GLY A 279 -20.21 16.40 5.64
N ASP A 280 -21.07 17.33 5.23
CA ASP A 280 -22.42 17.47 5.75
C ASP A 280 -23.37 16.55 4.99
N ILE A 281 -24.08 15.68 5.71
CA ILE A 281 -25.07 14.80 5.08
C ILE A 281 -26.21 15.64 4.44
N PRO A 282 -26.64 15.34 3.20
CA PRO A 282 -27.59 16.21 2.50
C PRO A 282 -28.96 16.15 3.17
N THR A 283 -29.48 17.32 3.56
CA THR A 283 -30.82 17.42 4.13
C THR A 283 -31.90 17.17 3.06
N PRO A 284 -33.14 16.79 3.45
CA PRO A 284 -34.23 16.62 2.50
C PRO A 284 -34.47 17.84 1.57
N SER A 285 -34.23 19.05 2.07
CA SER A 285 -34.32 20.29 1.27
C SER A 285 -33.26 20.35 0.17
N ILE A 286 -32.02 19.96 0.46
CA ILE A 286 -30.93 19.91 -0.53
C ILE A 286 -31.25 18.86 -1.60
N LEU A 287 -31.73 17.68 -1.19
CA LEU A 287 -32.10 16.60 -2.11
C LEU A 287 -33.29 16.98 -3.00
N THR A 288 -34.23 17.77 -2.48
CA THR A 288 -35.37 18.29 -3.26
C THR A 288 -34.88 19.25 -4.35
N LEU A 289 -34.00 20.18 -3.99
CA LEU A 289 -33.40 21.11 -4.96
C LEU A 289 -32.61 20.36 -6.04
N ALA A 290 -31.78 19.38 -5.64
CA ALA A 290 -31.05 18.54 -6.59
C ALA A 290 -31.99 17.80 -7.55
N ARG A 291 -33.13 17.29 -7.05
CA ARG A 291 -34.14 16.62 -7.86
C ARG A 291 -34.79 17.56 -8.87
N GLU A 292 -35.13 18.78 -8.47
CA GLU A 292 -35.70 19.79 -9.37
C GLU A 292 -34.74 20.09 -10.53
N THR A 293 -33.46 20.34 -10.24
CA THR A 293 -32.42 20.57 -11.26
C THR A 293 -32.29 19.38 -12.22
N LEU A 294 -32.35 18.15 -11.72
CA LEU A 294 -32.22 16.94 -12.55
C LEU A 294 -33.49 16.62 -13.37
N ASN A 295 -34.67 17.05 -12.91
CA ASN A 295 -35.94 16.82 -13.60
C ASN A 295 -36.10 17.67 -14.87
N GLU A 296 -35.43 18.83 -14.94
CA GLU A 296 -35.43 19.69 -16.12
C GLU A 296 -34.67 19.08 -17.32
N LEU A 297 -33.92 18.00 -17.08
CA LEU A 297 -33.07 17.37 -18.08
C LEU A 297 -33.81 16.26 -18.85
N LYS A 298 -33.71 16.31 -20.18
CA LYS A 298 -34.14 15.20 -21.05
C LYS A 298 -33.37 13.91 -20.71
N GLN A 299 -33.99 12.77 -21.02
CA GLN A 299 -33.35 11.46 -20.95
C GLN A 299 -32.03 11.49 -21.75
N ASP A 300 -30.97 10.90 -21.18
CA ASP A 300 -29.58 10.85 -21.71
C ASP A 300 -28.79 12.18 -21.77
N HIS A 301 -29.38 13.32 -21.40
CA HIS A 301 -28.66 14.60 -21.32
C HIS A 301 -27.98 14.77 -19.96
N LEU A 302 -26.70 15.19 -19.97
CA LEU A 302 -25.99 15.57 -18.74
C LEU A 302 -26.50 16.93 -18.24
N PRO A 303 -26.49 17.16 -16.91
CA PRO A 303 -26.76 18.49 -16.38
C PRO A 303 -25.71 19.48 -16.87
N SER A 304 -26.05 20.77 -16.93
CA SER A 304 -25.09 21.84 -17.23
C SER A 304 -24.00 21.94 -16.17
N GLU A 305 -24.36 21.66 -14.91
CA GLU A 305 -23.46 21.53 -13.77
C GLU A 305 -23.76 20.22 -13.04
N ILE A 306 -22.73 19.45 -12.71
CA ILE A 306 -22.90 18.19 -12.01
C ILE A 306 -23.40 18.47 -10.59
N ILE A 307 -24.31 17.64 -10.11
CA ILE A 307 -24.77 17.73 -8.72
C ILE A 307 -23.66 17.16 -7.83
N HIS A 308 -23.04 18.02 -7.02
CA HIS A 308 -22.11 17.61 -5.97
C HIS A 308 -22.84 17.60 -4.62
N LEU A 309 -22.75 16.49 -3.92
CA LEU A 309 -23.27 16.31 -2.57
C LEU A 309 -22.12 15.83 -1.68
N ASP A 310 -22.16 16.21 -0.42
CA ASP A 310 -21.22 15.70 0.57
C ASP A 310 -21.88 14.60 1.40
N MET A 311 -21.07 13.73 1.97
CA MET A 311 -21.48 12.73 2.93
C MET A 311 -20.40 12.63 4.01
N HIS A 312 -20.84 12.54 5.26
CA HIS A 312 -19.91 12.37 6.36
C HIS A 312 -19.17 11.03 6.24
N GLY A 313 -17.84 11.09 6.22
CA GLY A 313 -16.97 9.93 6.38
C GLY A 313 -17.16 9.37 7.78
N THR A 314 -17.44 8.08 7.90
CA THR A 314 -17.65 7.48 9.23
C THR A 314 -16.32 7.11 9.86
N GLY A 315 -16.21 7.39 11.15
CA GLY A 315 -15.03 7.12 11.97
C GLY A 315 -15.23 7.45 13.47
N VAL A 316 -16.32 8.13 13.83
CA VAL A 316 -16.60 8.61 15.19
C VAL A 316 -17.85 7.91 15.76
N PRO A 317 -17.85 7.49 17.03
CA PRO A 317 -19.06 6.98 17.69
C PRO A 317 -20.12 8.06 17.82
N PHE A 318 -21.29 7.86 17.23
CA PHE A 318 -22.45 8.75 17.41
C PHE A 318 -23.09 8.61 18.79
N GLU A 319 -23.47 9.73 19.42
CA GLU A 319 -24.51 9.70 20.45
C GLU A 319 -25.85 9.25 19.84
N LYS A 320 -26.78 8.73 20.66
CA LYS A 320 -28.04 8.17 20.16
C LYS A 320 -28.82 9.17 19.30
N LYS A 321 -28.97 10.41 19.76
CA LYS A 321 -29.75 11.45 19.06
C LYS A 321 -29.08 11.88 17.74
N GLU A 322 -27.75 11.91 17.72
CA GLU A 322 -26.97 12.24 16.52
C GLU A 322 -27.12 11.15 15.47
N PHE A 323 -27.08 9.87 15.89
CA PHE A 323 -27.30 8.73 15.00
C PHE A 323 -28.69 8.74 14.37
N ASP A 324 -29.73 9.04 15.15
CA ASP A 324 -31.12 9.07 14.62
C ASP A 324 -31.27 10.16 13.54
N SER A 325 -30.70 11.35 13.77
CA SER A 325 -30.70 12.45 12.78
C SER A 325 -29.87 12.12 11.54
N PHE A 326 -28.71 11.48 11.74
CA PHE A 326 -27.85 11.01 10.66
C PHE A 326 -28.56 9.97 9.80
N TYR A 327 -29.20 8.98 10.42
CA TYR A 327 -29.90 7.91 9.73
C TYR A 327 -31.08 8.44 8.92
N ASP A 328 -31.85 9.40 9.44
CA ASP A 328 -32.96 10.02 8.72
C ASP A 328 -32.50 10.68 7.41
N CYS A 329 -31.42 11.48 7.47
CA CYS A 329 -30.84 12.11 6.28
C CYS A 329 -30.26 11.06 5.31
N LEU A 330 -29.59 10.02 5.83
CA LEU A 330 -29.06 8.91 5.03
C LEU A 330 -30.18 8.17 4.29
N TYR A 331 -31.30 7.89 4.96
CA TYR A 331 -32.44 7.20 4.37
C TYR A 331 -33.08 8.03 3.25
N HIS A 332 -33.22 9.35 3.45
CA HIS A 332 -33.65 10.26 2.39
C HIS A 332 -32.68 10.31 1.20
N LEU A 333 -31.36 10.28 1.45
CA LEU A 333 -30.35 10.19 0.41
C LEU A 333 -30.49 8.88 -0.40
N LEU A 334 -30.72 7.73 0.25
CA LEU A 334 -30.95 6.45 -0.43
C LEU A 334 -32.17 6.47 -1.34
N ILE A 335 -33.30 7.04 -0.87
CA ILE A 335 -34.51 7.21 -1.68
C ILE A 335 -34.23 8.11 -2.89
N PHE A 336 -33.49 9.20 -2.69
CA PHE A 336 -33.08 10.07 -3.78
C PHE A 336 -32.23 9.31 -4.80
N MET A 337 -31.18 8.61 -4.36
CA MET A 337 -30.31 7.82 -5.23
C MET A 337 -31.10 6.80 -6.04
N ASP A 338 -32.04 6.09 -5.43
CA ASP A 338 -32.86 5.07 -6.11
C ASP A 338 -33.79 5.67 -7.18
N ASP A 339 -34.45 6.80 -6.90
CA ASP A 339 -35.21 7.54 -7.92
C ASP A 339 -34.32 7.97 -9.10
N GLN A 340 -33.11 8.45 -8.83
CA GLN A 340 -32.18 8.87 -9.89
C GLN A 340 -31.66 7.68 -10.71
N VAL A 341 -31.33 6.57 -10.07
CA VAL A 341 -30.92 5.32 -10.75
C VAL A 341 -32.03 4.78 -11.64
N ASN A 342 -33.29 4.79 -11.17
CA ASN A 342 -34.46 4.37 -11.94
C ASN A 342 -34.72 5.27 -13.16
N ARG A 343 -34.29 6.53 -13.12
CA ARG A 343 -34.29 7.48 -14.24
C ARG A 343 -33.08 7.34 -15.16
N GLY A 344 -32.19 6.37 -14.91
CA GLY A 344 -30.98 6.10 -15.69
C GLY A 344 -29.81 7.05 -15.41
N ARG A 345 -29.87 7.82 -14.31
CA ARG A 345 -28.79 8.73 -13.92
C ARG A 345 -27.64 7.96 -13.27
N ARG A 346 -26.41 8.38 -13.58
CA ARG A 346 -25.20 7.77 -13.05
C ARG A 346 -24.69 8.54 -11.84
N ILE A 347 -24.42 7.82 -10.76
CA ILE A 347 -23.97 8.35 -9.47
C ILE A 347 -22.55 7.86 -9.21
N LEU A 348 -21.64 8.76 -8.84
CA LEU A 348 -20.34 8.43 -8.31
C LEU A 348 -20.34 8.66 -6.79
N ILE A 349 -20.01 7.65 -6.01
CA ILE A 349 -19.63 7.79 -4.60
C ILE A 349 -18.10 7.80 -4.56
N HIS A 350 -17.48 8.83 -4.01
CA HIS A 350 -16.02 8.89 -3.94
C HIS A 350 -15.51 9.44 -2.61
N CYS A 351 -14.24 9.19 -2.33
CA CYS A 351 -13.45 9.85 -1.30
C CYS A 351 -12.01 10.03 -1.81
N SER A 352 -11.15 10.68 -1.03
CA SER A 352 -9.78 11.01 -1.47
C SER A 352 -9.01 9.81 -2.04
N ASP A 353 -9.05 8.67 -1.33
CA ASP A 353 -8.38 7.43 -1.76
C ASP A 353 -9.29 6.43 -2.49
N GLY A 354 -10.60 6.67 -2.47
CA GLY A 354 -11.64 5.88 -3.13
C GLY A 354 -12.07 4.57 -2.47
N TYR A 355 -11.75 4.35 -1.19
CA TYR A 355 -12.28 3.20 -0.45
C TYR A 355 -12.45 3.41 1.06
N THR A 356 -11.75 4.36 1.68
CA THR A 356 -11.73 4.48 3.14
C THR A 356 -13.04 5.06 3.67
N GLU A 357 -13.38 6.29 3.28
CA GLU A 357 -14.55 7.00 3.80
C GLU A 357 -15.84 6.65 3.03
N SER A 358 -15.71 6.18 1.78
CA SER A 358 -16.84 5.86 0.91
C SER A 358 -17.56 4.54 1.25
N SER A 359 -16.95 3.69 2.08
CA SER A 359 -17.42 2.30 2.28
C SER A 359 -18.76 2.22 3.00
N VAL A 360 -19.05 3.11 3.96
CA VAL A 360 -20.33 3.06 4.67
C VAL A 360 -21.50 3.38 3.77
N LEU A 361 -21.43 4.47 2.98
CA LEU A 361 -22.49 4.79 2.02
C LEU A 361 -22.63 3.69 0.96
N THR A 362 -21.50 3.18 0.45
CA THR A 362 -21.49 2.13 -0.58
C THR A 362 -22.16 0.83 -0.09
N LEU A 363 -21.80 0.34 1.10
CA LEU A 363 -22.40 -0.86 1.68
C LEU A 363 -23.87 -0.63 2.05
N THR A 364 -24.20 0.55 2.58
CA THR A 364 -25.58 0.90 2.92
C THR A 364 -26.47 0.93 1.67
N TRP A 365 -25.97 1.51 0.58
CA TRP A 365 -26.64 1.48 -0.72
C TRP A 365 -26.86 0.05 -1.23
N ILE A 366 -25.84 -0.82 -1.15
CA ILE A 366 -25.97 -2.23 -1.55
C ILE A 366 -27.05 -2.94 -0.73
N MET A 367 -27.04 -2.77 0.60
CA MET A 367 -28.06 -3.37 1.47
C MET A 367 -29.47 -2.89 1.09
N TYR A 368 -29.63 -1.57 0.91
CA TYR A 368 -30.91 -0.95 0.57
C TYR A 368 -31.44 -1.39 -0.80
N HIS A 369 -30.60 -1.33 -1.84
CA HIS A 369 -31.00 -1.52 -3.23
C HIS A 369 -31.12 -3.00 -3.61
N LEU A 370 -30.21 -3.85 -3.13
CA LEU A 370 -30.24 -5.30 -3.43
C LEU A 370 -30.97 -6.13 -2.37
N LYS A 371 -31.44 -5.51 -1.28
CA LYS A 371 -32.06 -6.20 -0.13
C LYS A 371 -31.17 -7.29 0.46
N LEU A 372 -29.86 -7.03 0.50
CA LEU A 372 -28.88 -7.91 1.12
C LEU A 372 -28.64 -7.48 2.57
N ARG A 373 -28.52 -8.45 3.47
CA ARG A 373 -27.99 -8.21 4.81
C ARG A 373 -26.52 -7.81 4.74
N LEU A 374 -26.01 -7.17 5.78
CA LEU A 374 -24.67 -6.60 5.81
C LEU A 374 -23.56 -7.63 5.49
N PRO A 375 -23.56 -8.87 6.03
CA PRO A 375 -22.55 -9.87 5.67
C PRO A 375 -22.54 -10.19 4.17
N ASP A 376 -23.71 -10.26 3.53
CA ASP A 376 -23.83 -10.55 2.10
C ASP A 376 -23.45 -9.34 1.24
N ALA A 377 -23.77 -8.13 1.69
CA ALA A 377 -23.32 -6.89 1.06
C ALA A 377 -21.78 -6.79 1.05
N TYR A 378 -21.13 -7.23 2.14
CA TYR A 378 -19.66 -7.34 2.23
C TYR A 378 -19.10 -8.29 1.17
N LEU A 379 -19.65 -9.50 1.05
CA LEU A 379 -19.20 -10.50 0.07
C LEU A 379 -19.45 -10.02 -1.36
N TYR A 380 -20.63 -9.45 -1.63
CA TYR A 380 -20.99 -8.87 -2.92
C TYR A 380 -20.01 -7.77 -3.34
N LEU A 381 -19.69 -6.84 -2.43
CA LEU A 381 -18.75 -5.76 -2.75
C LEU A 381 -17.33 -6.29 -2.94
N GLN A 382 -16.89 -7.25 -2.10
CA GLN A 382 -15.55 -7.85 -2.17
C GLN A 382 -15.27 -8.56 -3.50
N GLU A 383 -16.30 -9.14 -4.12
CA GLU A 383 -16.19 -9.75 -5.45
C GLU A 383 -15.96 -8.69 -6.54
N LYS A 384 -16.59 -7.51 -6.41
CA LYS A 384 -16.54 -6.42 -7.38
C LYS A 384 -15.28 -5.57 -7.28
N ARG A 385 -14.90 -5.17 -6.06
CA ARG A 385 -13.73 -4.31 -5.81
C ARG A 385 -13.19 -4.51 -4.40
N SER A 386 -11.97 -4.04 -4.19
CA SER A 386 -11.44 -3.88 -2.83
C SER A 386 -12.15 -2.72 -2.12
N PHE A 387 -12.37 -2.89 -0.82
CA PHE A 387 -12.89 -1.86 0.06
C PHE A 387 -12.32 -2.05 1.46
N PHE A 388 -12.48 -1.05 2.33
CA PHE A 388 -12.02 -1.12 3.71
C PHE A 388 -13.07 -0.52 4.63
N VAL A 389 -13.29 -1.16 5.77
CA VAL A 389 -14.24 -0.69 6.79
C VAL A 389 -13.53 -0.66 8.12
N TYR A 390 -13.57 0.49 8.79
CA TYR A 390 -13.01 0.62 10.13
C TYR A 390 -13.85 -0.17 11.15
N ALA A 391 -13.22 -0.56 12.25
CA ALA A 391 -13.94 -1.21 13.36
C ALA A 391 -15.08 -0.32 13.91
N ALA A 392 -14.90 1.01 13.88
CA ALA A 392 -15.94 1.97 14.28
C ALA A 392 -17.14 1.94 13.32
N ASP A 393 -16.88 1.90 12.01
CA ASP A 393 -17.90 1.86 10.97
C ASP A 393 -18.71 0.58 10.98
N LEU A 394 -18.08 -0.55 11.33
CA LEU A 394 -18.79 -1.82 11.45
C LEU A 394 -19.93 -1.72 12.47
N ALA A 395 -19.74 -0.98 13.57
CA ALA A 395 -20.77 -0.77 14.57
C ALA A 395 -21.91 0.11 14.03
N VAL A 396 -21.59 1.12 13.22
CA VAL A 396 -22.56 2.00 12.54
C VAL A 396 -23.38 1.20 11.53
N LEU A 397 -22.71 0.44 10.65
CA LEU A 397 -23.34 -0.40 9.63
C LEU A 397 -24.28 -1.45 10.22
N LYS A 398 -23.92 -2.08 11.34
CA LYS A 398 -24.80 -3.02 12.06
C LYS A 398 -26.07 -2.35 12.60
N LYS A 399 -26.00 -1.08 13.02
CA LYS A 399 -27.19 -0.32 13.41
C LYS A 399 -28.05 0.03 12.20
N ILE A 400 -27.43 0.47 11.10
CA ILE A 400 -28.11 0.78 9.83
C ILE A 400 -28.85 -0.45 9.30
N GLU A 401 -28.20 -1.61 9.22
CA GLU A 401 -28.81 -2.86 8.78
C GLU A 401 -30.13 -3.14 9.52
N ARG A 402 -30.13 -3.03 10.85
CA ARG A 402 -31.32 -3.32 11.66
C ARG A 402 -32.47 -2.37 11.40
N LEU A 403 -32.17 -1.09 11.18
CA LEU A 403 -33.19 -0.09 10.85
C LEU A 403 -33.73 -0.30 9.43
N LEU A 404 -32.88 -0.69 8.48
CA LEU A 404 -33.29 -0.99 7.10
C LEU A 404 -34.22 -2.20 7.01
N PHE A 405 -34.06 -3.20 7.90
CA PHE A 405 -34.81 -4.45 7.86
C PHE A 405 -35.77 -4.66 9.06
N GLN A 406 -36.06 -3.60 9.82
CA GLN A 406 -36.88 -3.67 11.05
C GLN A 406 -38.29 -4.25 10.80
N GLU A 407 -38.93 -3.91 9.67
CA GLU A 407 -40.27 -4.39 9.31
C GLU A 407 -40.33 -5.88 8.94
N GLU A 408 -39.20 -6.47 8.51
CA GLU A 408 -39.11 -7.90 8.18
C GLU A 408 -39.02 -8.78 9.44
N GLU A 409 -38.43 -8.25 10.52
CA GLU A 409 -38.26 -8.98 11.79
C GLU A 409 -39.53 -8.98 12.67
N ASP A 410 -40.39 -7.95 12.55
CA ASP A 410 -41.69 -7.89 13.23
C ASP A 410 -42.77 -8.79 12.59
N HIS A 411 -42.48 -9.36 11.41
CA HIS A 411 -43.32 -10.29 10.67
C HIS A 411 -42.75 -11.73 10.67
N GLU A 412 -42.30 -12.25 11.82
CA GLU A 412 -42.14 -13.71 11.95
C GLU A 412 -43.52 -14.40 11.82
N PRO A 413 -43.71 -15.32 10.85
CA PRO A 413 -44.95 -16.09 10.78
C PRO A 413 -44.98 -17.10 11.94
N GLU A 414 -46.12 -17.15 12.65
CA GLU A 414 -46.40 -18.19 13.67
C GLU A 414 -45.95 -19.59 13.20
N PRO A 415 -45.44 -20.44 14.11
CA PRO A 415 -44.86 -21.73 13.76
C PRO A 415 -45.90 -22.64 13.09
N LYS A 416 -45.79 -22.80 11.76
CA LYS A 416 -46.57 -23.79 11.03
C LYS A 416 -46.13 -25.19 11.47
N ARG A 417 -47.10 -25.90 12.07
CA ARG A 417 -46.99 -27.30 12.49
C ARG A 417 -46.35 -28.18 11.41
N ARG A 418 -45.38 -28.99 11.84
CA ARG A 418 -44.72 -30.06 11.08
C ARG A 418 -45.70 -30.83 10.18
N LYS A 419 -45.39 -30.91 8.89
CA LYS A 419 -45.64 -32.12 8.09
C LYS A 419 -44.36 -32.52 7.35
N SER A 420 -44.18 -33.82 7.34
CA SER A 420 -43.01 -34.65 7.00
C SER A 420 -42.50 -34.50 5.56
N GLU A 421 -41.17 -34.68 5.44
CA GLU A 421 -40.37 -35.35 4.39
C GLU A 421 -40.77 -35.20 2.91
N VAL A 422 -39.81 -34.75 2.07
CA VAL A 422 -39.16 -35.54 0.98
C VAL A 422 -38.12 -34.66 0.24
N GLY A 423 -36.91 -35.21 0.04
CA GLY A 423 -36.21 -35.13 -1.26
C GLY A 423 -35.18 -34.03 -1.49
N VAL A 424 -33.92 -34.45 -1.57
CA VAL A 424 -32.76 -33.72 -2.12
C VAL A 424 -32.88 -33.62 -3.65
N ASP A 425 -32.69 -32.44 -4.25
CA ASP A 425 -31.89 -32.24 -5.47
C ASP A 425 -31.88 -30.78 -5.99
N SER A 426 -30.66 -30.30 -6.31
CA SER A 426 -30.31 -29.36 -7.39
C SER A 426 -30.72 -27.87 -7.32
N LEU A 427 -29.81 -27.03 -6.78
CA LEU A 427 -29.74 -25.59 -7.08
C LEU A 427 -28.91 -25.38 -8.37
N ASN A 428 -29.59 -25.48 -9.51
CA ASN A 428 -29.11 -24.98 -10.79
C ASN A 428 -30.33 -24.61 -11.64
N SER A 429 -30.82 -23.38 -11.48
CA SER A 429 -31.54 -22.56 -12.49
C SER A 429 -32.41 -21.50 -11.82
N LEU A 430 -31.93 -20.27 -11.76
CA LEU A 430 -32.81 -19.10 -11.73
C LEU A 430 -32.67 -18.40 -13.07
N ARG A 431 -33.45 -18.92 -14.03
CA ARG A 431 -33.76 -18.24 -15.28
C ARG A 431 -34.59 -17.00 -14.96
N ILE A 432 -34.19 -15.93 -15.63
CA ILE A 432 -34.91 -14.67 -15.81
C ILE A 432 -36.39 -14.95 -16.10
N GLY A 433 -37.24 -14.61 -15.15
CA GLY A 433 -38.69 -14.59 -15.32
C GLY A 433 -39.14 -13.19 -15.69
N ASN A 434 -39.59 -13.02 -16.93
CA ASN A 434 -40.34 -11.86 -17.38
C ASN A 434 -41.66 -11.75 -16.60
N THR A 435 -41.90 -10.62 -15.96
CA THR A 435 -43.23 -10.15 -15.59
C THR A 435 -43.45 -8.75 -16.15
N THR A 436 -44.09 -8.73 -17.32
CA THR A 436 -44.83 -7.59 -17.84
C THR A 436 -46.08 -7.33 -16.99
N GLU A 437 -46.39 -6.04 -16.84
CA GLU A 437 -47.70 -5.47 -16.46
C GLU A 437 -48.12 -5.50 -14.98
N ASN A 438 -47.76 -4.42 -14.26
CA ASN A 438 -48.73 -3.48 -13.69
C ASN A 438 -48.01 -2.23 -13.13
N ASN A 439 -47.48 -1.39 -14.02
CA ASN A 439 -47.02 -0.05 -13.64
C ASN A 439 -48.23 0.89 -13.56
N LYS A 440 -48.81 1.02 -12.36
CA LYS A 440 -49.47 2.27 -11.98
C LYS A 440 -48.42 3.19 -11.37
N VAL A 441 -48.07 4.21 -12.15
CA VAL A 441 -47.33 5.39 -11.71
C VAL A 441 -48.02 5.95 -10.46
N LEU A 442 -47.37 5.83 -9.30
CA LEU A 442 -47.73 6.54 -8.07
C LEU A 442 -46.72 7.68 -7.91
N HIS A 443 -46.91 8.73 -8.69
CA HIS A 443 -46.44 10.05 -8.31
C HIS A 443 -47.41 10.57 -7.25
N ASP A 444 -46.97 10.65 -6.01
CA ASP A 444 -47.67 11.48 -5.03
C ASP A 444 -46.70 11.89 -3.92
N ASP A 445 -46.46 13.20 -3.78
CA ASP A 445 -45.76 13.81 -2.64
C ASP A 445 -46.40 13.42 -1.29
N THR A 446 -47.63 12.91 -1.34
CA THR A 446 -48.38 12.32 -0.24
C THR A 446 -47.73 11.06 0.34
N TYR A 447 -47.01 10.25 -0.45
CA TYR A 447 -46.30 9.05 0.05
C TYR A 447 -45.04 9.44 0.84
N LEU A 448 -44.24 10.37 0.31
CA LEU A 448 -43.07 10.92 0.98
C LEU A 448 -43.46 11.70 2.25
N ASN A 449 -44.55 12.48 2.20
CA ASN A 449 -45.11 13.13 3.38
C ASN A 449 -45.74 12.14 4.38
N SER A 450 -46.25 10.99 3.94
CA SER A 450 -46.78 9.97 4.86
C SER A 450 -45.67 9.29 5.66
N ILE A 451 -44.51 9.08 5.03
CA ILE A 451 -43.31 8.52 5.67
C ILE A 451 -42.67 9.56 6.60
N SER A 452 -42.51 10.81 6.16
CA SER A 452 -42.01 11.89 7.03
C SER A 452 -42.92 12.14 8.25
N ASN A 453 -44.24 11.95 8.12
CA ASN A 453 -45.17 12.06 9.26
C ASN A 453 -45.17 10.81 10.17
N GLN A 454 -44.88 9.62 9.64
CA GLN A 454 -44.67 8.41 10.45
C GLN A 454 -43.36 8.47 11.26
N ILE A 455 -42.29 9.04 10.68
CA ILE A 455 -41.01 9.26 11.37
C ILE A 455 -41.13 10.40 12.42
N ALA A 456 -41.89 11.47 12.11
CA ALA A 456 -42.11 12.59 13.03
C ALA A 456 -42.99 12.27 14.25
N SER A 457 -43.72 11.14 14.26
CA SER A 457 -44.68 10.79 15.32
C SER A 457 -44.09 9.90 16.44
N GLY A 458 -42.77 9.89 16.62
CA GLY A 458 -42.10 9.58 17.89
C GLY A 458 -42.43 8.23 18.53
N HIS A 459 -42.92 7.26 17.78
CA HIS A 459 -43.28 5.93 18.27
C HIS A 459 -42.37 4.87 17.66
N ILE A 460 -41.70 4.15 18.57
CA ILE A 460 -41.03 2.84 18.41
C ILE A 460 -39.53 2.90 18.08
N TYR A 461 -38.73 3.17 19.12
CA TYR A 461 -37.38 2.59 19.24
C TYR A 461 -37.30 1.84 20.58
N LYS A 462 -37.75 0.58 20.60
CA LYS A 462 -37.37 -0.34 21.69
C LYS A 462 -35.86 -0.52 21.66
N GLN A 463 -35.24 -0.73 22.83
CA GLN A 463 -33.80 -1.02 22.95
C GLN A 463 -33.38 -2.07 21.91
N ILE A 464 -32.67 -1.62 20.88
CA ILE A 464 -32.12 -2.49 19.84
C ILE A 464 -31.00 -3.31 20.50
N GLN A 465 -31.25 -4.60 20.76
CA GLN A 465 -30.26 -5.52 21.34
C GLN A 465 -29.15 -5.79 20.32
N LEU A 466 -27.98 -5.15 20.44
CA LEU A 466 -26.82 -5.26 19.52
C LEU A 466 -26.22 -6.68 19.35
N SER A 467 -26.70 -7.66 20.11
CA SER A 467 -26.34 -9.06 19.93
C SER A 467 -27.01 -9.67 18.68
N PRO A 468 -26.29 -10.51 17.91
CA PRO A 468 -26.89 -11.24 16.78
C PRO A 468 -27.91 -12.27 17.26
N THR A 469 -28.90 -12.56 16.41
CA THR A 469 -29.87 -13.64 16.59
C THR A 469 -29.22 -15.01 16.37
N ALA A 470 -29.88 -16.08 16.84
CA ALA A 470 -29.40 -17.44 16.60
C ALA A 470 -29.38 -17.81 15.11
N ASN A 471 -30.28 -17.23 14.31
CA ASN A 471 -30.35 -17.47 12.87
C ASN A 471 -29.20 -16.79 12.10
N GLU A 472 -28.89 -15.54 12.47
CA GLU A 472 -27.75 -14.78 11.92
C GLU A 472 -26.41 -15.48 12.22
N LEU A 473 -26.23 -15.98 13.45
CA LEU A 473 -25.06 -16.76 13.84
C LEU A 473 -24.92 -18.07 13.04
N ALA A 474 -26.04 -18.67 12.62
CA ALA A 474 -26.02 -19.89 11.82
C ALA A 474 -25.70 -19.62 10.34
N HIS A 475 -26.18 -18.51 9.77
CA HIS A 475 -26.02 -18.19 8.35
C HIS A 475 -24.70 -17.45 8.05
N HIS A 476 -24.25 -16.56 8.96
CA HIS A 476 -23.02 -15.79 8.79
C HIS A 476 -22.09 -15.87 10.01
N PRO A 477 -21.68 -17.09 10.45
CA PRO A 477 -20.83 -17.27 11.63
C PRO A 477 -19.49 -16.51 11.53
N TRP A 478 -19.00 -16.30 10.31
CA TRP A 478 -17.76 -15.59 10.05
C TRP A 478 -17.80 -14.10 10.41
N PHE A 479 -18.95 -13.44 10.19
CA PHE A 479 -19.12 -11.99 10.33
C PHE A 479 -19.34 -11.57 11.79
N TYR A 480 -20.05 -12.42 12.54
CA TYR A 480 -20.30 -12.22 13.98
C TYR A 480 -19.22 -12.86 14.86
N SER A 481 -18.21 -13.48 14.26
CA SER A 481 -17.03 -13.95 14.98
C SER A 481 -16.34 -12.79 15.69
N PRO A 482 -15.89 -12.95 16.95
CA PRO A 482 -15.12 -11.92 17.64
C PRO A 482 -13.76 -11.65 16.98
N ARG A 483 -13.34 -12.49 16.02
CA ARG A 483 -12.12 -12.33 15.23
C ARG A 483 -12.31 -11.43 14.01
N PHE A 484 -13.55 -11.07 13.66
CA PHE A 484 -13.86 -10.20 12.54
C PHE A 484 -14.08 -8.76 13.03
N GLU A 485 -13.07 -7.93 12.82
CA GLU A 485 -13.06 -6.51 13.26
C GLU A 485 -13.51 -5.55 12.15
N GLY A 486 -14.17 -6.06 11.11
CA GLY A 486 -14.74 -5.25 10.03
C GLY A 486 -13.96 -5.28 8.71
N SER A 487 -12.76 -5.88 8.68
CA SER A 487 -11.96 -5.96 7.46
C SER A 487 -11.67 -7.41 7.05
N PHE A 488 -11.73 -7.65 5.74
CA PHE A 488 -11.22 -8.87 5.14
C PHE A 488 -9.68 -8.87 5.06
N PRO A 489 -9.03 -10.03 4.88
CA PRO A 489 -7.66 -10.03 4.38
C PRO A 489 -7.60 -9.26 3.05
N SER A 490 -6.50 -8.55 2.84
CA SER A 490 -6.34 -7.71 1.65
C SER A 490 -6.22 -8.57 0.40
N ARG A 491 -7.10 -8.36 -0.56
CA ARG A 491 -7.04 -9.02 -1.87
C ARG A 491 -5.95 -8.35 -2.71
N ILE A 492 -4.82 -9.04 -2.86
CA ILE A 492 -3.65 -8.53 -3.60
C ILE A 492 -3.78 -8.84 -5.09
N LEU A 493 -4.20 -10.07 -5.40
CA LEU A 493 -4.56 -10.52 -6.75
C LEU A 493 -5.92 -11.22 -6.67
N PRO A 494 -6.60 -11.49 -7.80
CA PRO A 494 -7.92 -12.10 -7.78
C PRO A 494 -8.05 -13.38 -6.94
N PHE A 495 -6.97 -14.14 -6.80
CA PHE A 495 -6.85 -15.41 -6.09
C PHE A 495 -5.86 -15.37 -4.90
N LEU A 496 -5.25 -14.21 -4.59
CA LEU A 496 -4.21 -14.10 -3.55
C LEU A 496 -4.56 -13.04 -2.52
N TYR A 497 -4.58 -13.46 -1.26
CA TYR A 497 -4.89 -12.63 -0.12
C TYR A 497 -3.70 -12.51 0.82
N LEU A 498 -3.48 -11.32 1.38
CA LEU A 498 -2.52 -11.02 2.43
C LEU A 498 -3.26 -10.70 3.73
N GLY A 499 -2.94 -11.43 4.80
CA GLY A 499 -3.62 -11.27 6.08
C GLY A 499 -2.75 -11.43 7.32
N ASN A 500 -3.43 -11.52 8.45
CA ASN A 500 -2.88 -11.69 9.79
C ASN A 500 -3.41 -12.98 10.43
N LEU A 501 -3.05 -13.23 11.69
CA LEU A 501 -3.45 -14.43 12.41
C LEU A 501 -4.97 -14.48 12.69
N ASN A 502 -5.62 -13.33 12.93
CA ASN A 502 -7.07 -13.26 13.13
C ASN A 502 -7.83 -13.73 11.87
N HIS A 503 -7.35 -13.34 10.68
CA HIS A 503 -7.92 -13.80 9.41
C HIS A 503 -7.75 -15.30 9.23
N ALA A 504 -6.54 -15.82 9.46
CA ALA A 504 -6.23 -17.23 9.28
C ALA A 504 -6.97 -18.16 10.26
N THR A 505 -7.33 -17.63 11.44
CA THR A 505 -8.09 -18.35 12.47
C THR A 505 -9.61 -18.18 12.32
N ASN A 506 -10.10 -17.63 11.22
CA ASN A 506 -11.54 -17.53 10.94
C ASN A 506 -11.93 -18.44 9.74
N PRO A 507 -12.08 -19.76 9.93
CA PRO A 507 -12.32 -20.72 8.85
C PRO A 507 -13.58 -20.42 8.04
N ASP A 508 -14.63 -19.92 8.66
CA ASP A 508 -15.88 -19.62 7.96
C ASP A 508 -15.72 -18.41 7.04
N MET A 509 -14.91 -17.42 7.44
CA MET A 509 -14.55 -16.30 6.56
C MET A 509 -13.70 -16.77 5.39
N LEU A 510 -12.73 -17.65 5.64
CA LEU A 510 -11.91 -18.23 4.57
C LEU A 510 -12.77 -18.93 3.52
N LYS A 511 -13.74 -19.76 3.96
CA LYS A 511 -14.69 -20.42 3.07
C LYS A 511 -15.56 -19.42 2.30
N ALA A 512 -16.07 -18.39 2.98
CA ALA A 512 -16.90 -17.36 2.34
C ALA A 512 -16.13 -16.59 1.25
N LEU A 513 -14.81 -16.46 1.39
CA LEU A 513 -13.91 -15.84 0.40
C LEU A 513 -13.33 -16.83 -0.62
N ASN A 514 -13.82 -18.08 -0.66
CA ASN A 514 -13.29 -19.16 -1.50
C ASN A 514 -11.78 -19.40 -1.30
N ILE A 515 -11.28 -19.18 -0.08
CA ILE A 515 -9.90 -19.46 0.31
C ILE A 515 -9.82 -20.91 0.79
N THR A 516 -9.10 -21.73 0.03
CA THR A 516 -8.87 -23.15 0.33
C THR A 516 -7.41 -23.44 0.68
N HIS A 517 -6.50 -22.55 0.32
CA HIS A 517 -5.06 -22.69 0.55
C HIS A 517 -4.58 -21.65 1.56
N VAL A 518 -3.81 -22.06 2.57
CA VAL A 518 -3.27 -21.16 3.60
C VAL A 518 -1.78 -21.36 3.77
N VAL A 519 -1.01 -20.28 3.58
CA VAL A 519 0.43 -20.19 3.85
C VAL A 519 0.65 -19.48 5.17
N SER A 520 1.14 -20.23 6.15
CA SER A 520 1.46 -19.77 7.50
C SER A 520 2.96 -19.48 7.62
N VAL A 521 3.33 -18.20 7.70
CA VAL A 521 4.74 -17.77 7.67
C VAL A 521 5.27 -17.50 9.08
N GLY A 522 5.99 -18.48 9.64
CA GLY A 522 6.56 -18.42 10.99
C GLY A 522 5.54 -18.23 12.11
N GLU A 523 4.26 -18.44 11.84
CA GLU A 523 3.14 -18.30 12.78
C GLU A 523 2.10 -19.37 12.43
N ASN A 524 1.77 -20.27 13.35
CA ASN A 524 0.80 -21.32 13.10
C ASN A 524 -0.62 -20.83 13.42
N ALA A 525 -1.57 -21.05 12.51
CA ALA A 525 -2.98 -20.72 12.72
C ALA A 525 -3.77 -21.82 13.45
N ASP A 526 -3.17 -23.00 13.69
CA ASP A 526 -3.83 -24.18 14.26
C ASP A 526 -5.15 -24.53 13.55
N LEU A 527 -5.21 -24.26 12.24
CA LEU A 527 -6.38 -24.50 11.42
C LEU A 527 -6.56 -26.01 11.21
N GLN A 528 -7.80 -26.51 11.35
CA GLN A 528 -8.08 -27.91 11.03
C GLN A 528 -7.87 -28.13 9.53
N THR A 529 -7.14 -29.18 9.17
CA THR A 529 -6.85 -29.54 7.77
C THR A 529 -8.09 -29.98 6.98
N LYS A 530 -9.22 -30.26 7.65
CA LYS A 530 -10.46 -30.68 7.01
C LYS A 530 -11.06 -29.49 6.23
N GLY A 531 -10.78 -29.44 4.93
CA GLY A 531 -11.28 -28.43 4.01
C GLY A 531 -10.26 -27.35 3.63
N PHE A 532 -9.01 -27.44 4.10
CA PHE A 532 -7.94 -26.51 3.74
C PHE A 532 -6.64 -27.25 3.42
N GLU A 533 -5.96 -26.83 2.36
CA GLU A 533 -4.56 -27.16 2.13
C GLU A 533 -3.69 -26.16 2.90
N LEU A 534 -2.73 -26.66 3.69
CA LEU A 534 -1.90 -25.83 4.57
C LEU A 534 -0.42 -25.97 4.21
N LEU A 535 0.26 -24.84 4.09
CA LEU A 535 1.72 -24.76 3.96
C LEU A 535 2.28 -23.97 5.13
N PHE A 536 3.02 -24.63 6.02
CA PHE A 536 3.72 -23.97 7.11
C PHE A 536 5.17 -23.73 6.72
N LEU A 537 5.59 -22.45 6.71
CA LEU A 537 6.99 -22.07 6.58
C LEU A 537 7.57 -21.96 7.99
N ASP A 538 8.14 -23.07 8.44
CA ASP A 538 8.82 -23.17 9.71
C ASP A 538 10.15 -22.39 9.71
N ASN A 539 10.62 -22.02 10.90
CA ASN A 539 11.93 -21.37 11.10
C ASN A 539 12.14 -20.12 10.20
N LEU A 540 11.08 -19.31 10.06
CA LEU A 540 11.14 -18.02 9.38
C LEU A 540 10.60 -16.95 10.33
N TYR A 541 11.45 -16.57 11.28
CA TYR A 541 11.19 -15.51 12.26
C TYR A 541 11.45 -14.13 11.65
N ASP A 542 10.87 -13.11 12.27
CA ASP A 542 11.09 -11.71 11.87
C ASP A 542 12.26 -11.12 12.68
N ASP A 543 13.41 -11.80 12.66
CA ASP A 543 14.57 -11.52 13.52
C ASP A 543 15.77 -10.93 12.78
N GLY A 544 15.68 -10.80 11.45
CA GLY A 544 16.77 -10.32 10.60
C GLY A 544 17.89 -11.35 10.37
N ILE A 545 17.66 -12.62 10.71
CA ILE A 545 18.61 -13.72 10.54
C ILE A 545 18.07 -14.72 9.50
N ASP A 546 16.79 -15.09 9.60
CA ASP A 546 16.20 -16.11 8.72
C ASP A 546 16.04 -15.65 7.27
N ALA A 547 16.11 -16.58 6.31
CA ALA A 547 16.06 -16.32 4.86
C ALA A 547 14.73 -16.75 4.25
N ILE A 548 14.14 -15.90 3.41
CA ILE A 548 12.91 -16.20 2.67
C ILE A 548 13.21 -16.98 1.39
N ARG A 549 14.36 -16.72 0.74
CA ARG A 549 14.68 -17.21 -0.61
C ARG A 549 14.55 -18.71 -0.78
N GLU A 550 15.05 -19.49 0.18
CA GLU A 550 15.04 -20.96 0.12
C GLU A 550 13.63 -21.57 0.15
N ARG A 551 12.64 -20.82 0.63
CA ARG A 551 11.26 -21.28 0.78
C ARG A 551 10.36 -20.77 -0.35
N LEU A 552 10.81 -19.76 -1.10
CA LEU A 552 10.00 -19.09 -2.11
C LEU A 552 9.44 -20.07 -3.15
N ASP A 553 10.25 -20.96 -3.72
CA ASP A 553 9.79 -21.84 -4.80
C ASP A 553 8.66 -22.79 -4.36
N HIS A 554 8.70 -23.26 -3.11
CA HIS A 554 7.61 -24.05 -2.52
C HIS A 554 6.33 -23.23 -2.37
N VAL A 555 6.45 -21.99 -1.88
CA VAL A 555 5.30 -21.08 -1.77
C VAL A 555 4.72 -20.76 -3.13
N MET A 556 5.55 -20.43 -4.12
CA MET A 556 5.09 -20.11 -5.47
C MET A 556 4.25 -21.27 -6.02
N LYS A 557 4.78 -22.50 -5.96
CA LYS A 557 4.05 -23.69 -6.42
C LYS A 557 2.71 -23.88 -5.69
N PHE A 558 2.69 -23.64 -4.38
CA PHE A 558 1.49 -23.79 -3.57
C PHE A 558 0.40 -22.76 -3.94
N VAL A 559 0.79 -21.51 -4.17
CA VAL A 559 -0.14 -20.45 -4.61
C VAL A 559 -0.63 -20.72 -6.04
N GLU A 560 0.26 -21.16 -6.94
CA GLU A 560 -0.12 -21.51 -8.32
C GLU A 560 -1.13 -22.68 -8.35
N ASN A 561 -0.96 -23.69 -7.50
CA ASN A 561 -1.92 -24.79 -7.41
C ASN A 561 -3.33 -24.30 -7.05
N ALA A 562 -3.47 -23.34 -6.13
CA ALA A 562 -4.75 -22.73 -5.80
C ALA A 562 -5.33 -22.00 -7.01
N ARG A 563 -4.52 -21.15 -7.64
CA ARG A 563 -4.91 -20.35 -8.80
C ARG A 563 -5.39 -21.21 -9.97
N GLU A 564 -4.69 -22.28 -10.29
CA GLU A 564 -5.02 -23.20 -11.39
C GLU A 564 -6.33 -23.96 -11.14
N LYS A 565 -6.71 -24.17 -9.88
CA LYS A 565 -8.01 -24.75 -9.49
C LYS A 565 -9.15 -23.73 -9.49
N GLY A 566 -8.87 -22.44 -9.71
CA GLY A 566 -9.86 -21.37 -9.54
C GLY A 566 -10.19 -21.08 -8.07
N GLU A 567 -9.30 -21.46 -7.16
CA GLU A 567 -9.42 -21.26 -5.72
C GLU A 567 -8.50 -20.12 -5.25
N SER A 568 -8.72 -19.63 -4.03
CA SER A 568 -7.91 -18.56 -3.44
C SER A 568 -6.92 -19.06 -2.40
N CYS A 569 -5.80 -18.36 -2.28
CA CYS A 569 -4.76 -18.59 -1.28
C CYS A 569 -4.62 -17.40 -0.33
N LEU A 570 -4.52 -17.66 0.97
CA LEU A 570 -4.15 -16.68 1.99
C LEU A 570 -2.69 -16.86 2.40
N ILE A 571 -1.90 -15.79 2.37
CA ILE A 571 -0.59 -15.73 2.99
C ILE A 571 -0.69 -14.86 4.25
N HIS A 572 -0.32 -15.41 5.40
CA HIS A 572 -0.39 -14.69 6.67
C HIS A 572 0.84 -14.93 7.56
N CYS A 573 1.03 -14.00 8.48
CA CYS A 573 1.88 -14.19 9.66
C CYS A 573 1.09 -13.69 10.88
N ARG A 574 1.76 -13.26 11.95
CA ARG A 574 1.08 -12.69 13.11
C ARG A 574 0.26 -11.44 12.79
N VAL A 575 0.92 -10.40 12.26
CA VAL A 575 0.33 -9.06 12.03
C VAL A 575 0.03 -8.79 10.56
N GLY A 576 0.72 -9.46 9.64
CA GLY A 576 0.57 -9.18 8.20
C GLY A 576 1.44 -8.02 7.68
N VAL A 577 2.53 -7.68 8.39
CA VAL A 577 3.38 -6.50 8.11
C VAL A 577 4.71 -6.86 7.44
N SER A 578 5.36 -7.93 7.90
CA SER A 578 6.76 -8.23 7.53
C SER A 578 6.89 -9.53 6.75
N ARG A 579 6.85 -10.66 7.45
CA ARG A 579 7.06 -12.01 6.89
C ARG A 579 6.12 -12.35 5.73
N SER A 580 4.81 -12.28 5.96
CA SER A 580 3.82 -12.58 4.92
C SER A 580 3.80 -11.55 3.79
N ALA A 581 4.00 -10.27 4.11
CA ALA A 581 4.14 -9.22 3.11
C ALA A 581 5.35 -9.48 2.21
N ALA A 582 6.49 -9.89 2.79
CA ALA A 582 7.70 -10.20 2.05
C ALA A 582 7.50 -11.36 1.05
N VAL A 583 6.88 -12.44 1.50
CA VAL A 583 6.54 -13.58 0.64
C VAL A 583 5.54 -13.18 -0.46
N THR A 584 4.56 -12.34 -0.12
CA THR A 584 3.56 -11.84 -1.07
C THR A 584 4.21 -10.95 -2.14
N ILE A 585 5.12 -10.04 -1.76
CA ILE A 585 5.87 -9.20 -2.70
C ILE A 585 6.69 -10.08 -3.64
N CYS A 586 7.40 -11.08 -3.12
CA CYS A 586 8.16 -12.02 -3.96
C CYS A 586 7.27 -12.75 -4.98
N TYR A 587 6.06 -13.14 -4.57
CA TYR A 587 5.10 -13.76 -5.48
C TYR A 587 4.65 -12.79 -6.56
N VAL A 588 4.29 -11.56 -6.20
CA VAL A 588 3.89 -10.50 -7.16
C VAL A 588 5.02 -10.18 -8.15
N MET A 589 6.26 -10.07 -7.68
CA MET A 589 7.43 -9.88 -8.54
C MET A 589 7.53 -10.97 -9.62
N LYS A 590 7.38 -12.24 -9.24
CA LYS A 590 7.46 -13.36 -10.20
C LYS A 590 6.22 -13.42 -11.11
N TYR A 591 5.03 -13.28 -10.54
CA TYR A 591 3.76 -13.45 -11.26
C TYR A 591 3.51 -12.32 -12.27
N LEU A 592 3.68 -11.06 -11.86
CA LEU A 592 3.48 -9.89 -12.73
C LEU A 592 4.76 -9.44 -13.46
N ARG A 593 5.91 -10.09 -13.19
CA ARG A 593 7.24 -9.70 -13.70
C ARG A 593 7.66 -8.28 -13.30
N TYR A 594 7.16 -7.82 -12.16
CA TYR A 594 7.46 -6.51 -11.60
C TYR A 594 8.87 -6.47 -11.02
N THR A 595 9.48 -5.29 -11.11
CA THR A 595 10.63 -4.90 -10.29
C THR A 595 10.27 -4.97 -8.80
N LEU A 596 11.28 -4.95 -7.93
CA LEU A 596 11.04 -4.88 -6.49
C LEU A 596 10.20 -3.65 -6.13
N VAL A 597 10.53 -2.50 -6.71
CA VAL A 597 9.80 -1.23 -6.44
C VAL A 597 8.34 -1.35 -6.85
N GLU A 598 8.07 -1.79 -8.07
CA GLU A 598 6.70 -1.97 -8.58
C GLU A 598 5.91 -2.94 -7.71
N ALA A 599 6.48 -4.10 -7.35
CA ALA A 599 5.80 -5.10 -6.53
C ALA A 599 5.58 -4.63 -5.09
N TYR A 600 6.56 -3.94 -4.50
CA TYR A 600 6.44 -3.38 -3.15
C TYR A 600 5.28 -2.38 -3.09
N LEU A 601 5.24 -1.42 -4.01
CA LEU A 601 4.20 -0.40 -4.07
C LEU A 601 2.83 -0.99 -4.45
N PHE A 602 2.80 -1.97 -5.36
CA PHE A 602 1.57 -2.69 -5.72
C PHE A 602 0.91 -3.39 -4.53
N VAL A 603 1.70 -4.12 -3.73
CA VAL A 603 1.22 -4.82 -2.53
C VAL A 603 0.86 -3.83 -1.43
N ARG A 604 1.67 -2.80 -1.24
CA ARG A 604 1.46 -1.78 -0.22
C ARG A 604 0.17 -1.00 -0.46
N ALA A 605 -0.07 -0.53 -1.69
CA ALA A 605 -1.30 0.15 -2.07
C ALA A 605 -2.56 -0.72 -1.90
N ARG A 606 -2.44 -2.05 -1.88
CA ARG A 606 -3.55 -2.99 -1.65
C ARG A 606 -3.70 -3.42 -0.18
N ARG A 607 -2.72 -3.11 0.67
CA ARG A 607 -2.72 -3.43 2.12
C ARG A 607 -3.15 -2.21 2.94
N LEU A 608 -4.42 -1.86 2.77
CA LEU A 608 -5.01 -0.58 3.19
C LEU A 608 -5.01 -0.33 4.69
N ASN A 609 -5.13 -1.39 5.48
CA ASN A 609 -5.33 -1.29 6.92
C ASN A 609 -4.04 -1.28 7.73
N VAL A 610 -2.91 -1.55 7.09
CA VAL A 610 -1.62 -1.62 7.78
C VAL A 610 -0.47 -1.37 6.83
N ILE A 611 0.42 -0.47 7.25
CA ILE A 611 1.67 -0.20 6.53
C ILE A 611 2.53 -1.48 6.51
N ILE A 612 2.79 -2.03 5.32
CA ILE A 612 3.74 -3.14 5.19
C ILE A 612 5.16 -2.65 5.44
N GLN A 613 5.90 -3.41 6.22
CA GLN A 613 7.27 -3.09 6.57
C GLN A 613 8.09 -4.37 6.79
N PRO A 614 8.45 -5.07 5.69
CA PRO A 614 9.45 -6.13 5.73
C PRO A 614 10.74 -5.64 6.41
N ASN A 615 11.42 -6.52 7.14
CA ASN A 615 12.74 -6.20 7.69
C ASN A 615 13.79 -6.01 6.58
N LEU A 616 14.93 -5.38 6.90
CA LEU A 616 15.97 -5.06 5.91
C LEU A 616 16.48 -6.31 5.17
N LYS A 617 16.69 -7.43 5.89
CA LYS A 617 17.15 -8.68 5.28
C LYS A 617 16.18 -9.18 4.21
N PHE A 618 14.88 -9.19 4.49
CA PHE A 618 13.87 -9.58 3.51
C PHE A 618 13.85 -8.66 2.30
N VAL A 619 13.90 -7.33 2.49
CA VAL A 619 13.93 -6.38 1.36
C VAL A 619 15.16 -6.61 0.48
N TYR A 620 16.31 -6.90 1.07
CA TYR A 620 17.50 -7.20 0.30
C TYR A 620 17.43 -8.53 -0.44
N GLU A 621 16.86 -9.55 0.20
CA GLU A 621 16.61 -10.83 -0.47
C GLU A 621 15.66 -10.69 -1.68
N MET A 622 14.71 -9.75 -1.62
CA MET A 622 13.90 -9.38 -2.78
C MET A 622 14.72 -8.65 -3.84
N LEU A 623 15.64 -7.77 -3.45
CA LEU A 623 16.52 -7.08 -4.39
C LEU A 623 17.45 -8.09 -5.11
N GLN A 624 17.90 -9.11 -4.39
CA GLN A 624 18.63 -10.25 -4.95
C GLN A 624 17.76 -11.11 -5.87
N LEU A 625 16.49 -11.30 -5.52
CA LEU A 625 15.53 -11.98 -6.40
C LEU A 625 15.36 -11.21 -7.70
N GLU A 626 15.17 -9.89 -7.65
CA GLU A 626 15.12 -9.04 -8.84
C GLU A 626 16.37 -9.20 -9.70
N GLN A 627 17.56 -9.09 -9.08
CA GLN A 627 18.84 -9.28 -9.76
C GLN A 627 18.93 -10.64 -10.46
N LYS A 628 18.47 -11.71 -9.81
CA LYS A 628 18.48 -13.07 -10.36
C LYS A 628 17.53 -13.22 -11.54
N GLU A 629 16.31 -12.68 -11.44
CA GLU A 629 15.26 -12.86 -12.44
C GLU A 629 15.45 -11.93 -13.66
N ARG A 630 16.04 -10.74 -13.45
CA ARG A 630 16.20 -9.70 -14.49
C ARG A 630 17.62 -9.48 -14.97
N GLY A 631 18.62 -10.02 -14.27
CA GLY A 631 20.03 -9.76 -14.52
C GLY A 631 20.51 -8.37 -14.12
N THR A 632 19.64 -7.54 -13.51
CA THR A 632 19.93 -6.20 -13.02
C THR A 632 18.95 -5.81 -11.93
N ILE A 633 19.36 -4.96 -11.00
CA ILE A 633 18.46 -4.27 -10.06
C ILE A 633 17.85 -3.02 -10.69
N SER A 634 16.62 -2.68 -10.29
CA SER A 634 15.94 -1.45 -10.74
C SER A 634 16.42 -0.22 -9.97
N ILE A 635 16.86 -0.43 -8.73
CA ILE A 635 17.24 0.62 -7.77
C ILE A 635 18.36 0.11 -6.87
N THR A 636 19.32 0.98 -6.51
CA THR A 636 20.38 0.62 -5.56
C THR A 636 19.87 0.59 -4.11
N TRP A 637 20.52 -0.25 -3.29
CA TRP A 637 20.17 -0.44 -1.87
C TRP A 637 20.00 0.86 -1.06
N PRO A 638 20.97 1.80 -1.02
CA PRO A 638 20.83 3.00 -0.19
C PRO A 638 19.61 3.83 -0.58
N ILE A 639 19.31 3.92 -1.88
CA ILE A 639 18.19 4.73 -2.38
C ILE A 639 16.86 4.02 -2.13
N LEU A 640 16.79 2.70 -2.34
CA LEU A 640 15.61 1.92 -1.97
C LEU A 640 15.25 2.11 -0.49
N CYS A 641 16.23 2.06 0.40
CA CYS A 641 16.00 2.27 1.83
C CYS A 641 15.59 3.71 2.16
N LYS A 642 16.22 4.71 1.53
CA LYS A 642 15.85 6.12 1.66
C LYS A 642 14.40 6.35 1.26
N GLU A 643 13.99 5.86 0.10
CA GLU A 643 12.62 6.04 -0.41
C GLU A 643 11.59 5.32 0.46
N ILE A 644 11.89 4.09 0.94
CA ILE A 644 11.04 3.40 1.92
C ILE A 644 10.94 4.20 3.24
N HIS A 645 12.03 4.80 3.71
CA HIS A 645 12.01 5.62 4.92
C HIS A 645 11.14 6.88 4.73
N ASN A 646 11.39 7.64 3.67
CA ASN A 646 10.64 8.86 3.33
C ASN A 646 9.14 8.56 3.23
N LEU A 647 8.78 7.50 2.49
CA LEU A 647 7.39 7.07 2.36
C LEU A 647 6.73 6.82 3.72
N ASN A 648 7.43 6.12 4.62
CA ASN A 648 6.89 5.82 5.95
C ASN A 648 6.78 7.06 6.85
N MET A 649 7.63 8.07 6.66
CA MET A 649 7.58 9.31 7.44
C MET A 649 6.36 10.16 7.07
N THR A 650 6.00 10.23 5.78
CA THR A 650 4.81 10.98 5.32
C THR A 650 3.53 10.55 6.05
N TYR A 651 3.36 9.24 6.28
CA TYR A 651 2.19 8.72 7.02
C TYR A 651 2.25 8.98 8.52
N ARG A 652 3.45 9.04 9.12
CA ARG A 652 3.60 9.37 10.55
C ARG A 652 3.25 10.82 10.82
N GLU A 653 3.71 11.72 9.96
CA GLU A 653 3.42 13.15 10.06
C GLU A 653 1.92 13.41 9.85
N SER A 654 1.31 12.75 8.85
CA SER A 654 -0.14 12.81 8.63
C SER A 654 -0.95 12.33 9.85
N SER A 655 -0.51 11.23 10.50
CA SER A 655 -1.17 10.69 11.71
C SER A 655 -1.05 11.64 12.92
N SER A 656 0.04 12.42 12.98
CA SER A 656 0.26 13.37 14.08
C SER A 656 -0.61 14.63 13.96
N ILE A 657 -0.93 15.05 12.73
CA ILE A 657 -1.78 16.22 12.45
C ILE A 657 -3.25 15.93 12.77
N THR A 658 -3.70 14.68 12.66
CA THR A 658 -5.05 14.26 13.06
C THR A 658 -5.22 14.00 14.57
N SER A 659 -4.14 14.12 15.35
CA SER A 659 -4.13 13.86 16.81
C SER A 659 -3.95 15.11 17.69
N SER A 660 -3.93 16.28 17.06
CA SER A 660 -3.89 17.61 17.71
C SER A 660 -5.17 18.37 17.43
#